data_AF-A0A8H6DDJ6-F1
#
_entry.id   AF-A0A8H6DDJ6-F1
#
_cell.length_a   1.000
_cell.length_b   1.000
_cell.length_c   1.000
_cell.angle_alpha   90.00
_cell.angle_beta   90.00
_cell.angle_gamma   90.00
#
_symmetry.space_group_name_H-M   'P 1'
#
loop_
_entity.id
_entity.type
_entity.pdbx_description
1 polymer ?
#
loop_
_entity_poly.entity_id
_entity_poly.type
_entity_poly.pdbx_seq_one_letter_code
_entity_poly.pdbx_strand_id
1 'polypeptide(L)'
;MSLHLSKQQKVWATIDELVSAKKRVELDGTSLSIAALVAISRYGLPFTVSKSHELAGRMSKSIDVLNENLDKHDIIYGLCVNTAPGGNADSRTRTSSRLQHSFFQHHQAGILPETVSGSAGQTINPQSLSETMVRALTVVRCNSLVRGHSAIRQDVVESLAMMTSQGITPLIPTRGSISASGDLSPLSYLGGLLEANEGIYARVPGPHGHSNIVPARQALEALALPPVALEPKEGLAIMNGTAVSTGYAALVIHDCHDLAIICQLLTSMAVEALSGMRSNFHQFISEVRPHAGQNEVASNIRDFFSGSKLCSADDIDSQGLAQDRYALRTAPQWIGPQLEDLCSAEAQISVELNSTTDNPLIDVSNNCVHHGGNFQAASITSAMEKTRTAITMLGRILFAQSGELVNPDLNKGLPPNLSADDPTVSFTCKGIEINMTAYYSELCFLANSVASHVQTADRNNQSVNSLALVSSRMTEKATELLAMMSASHLFTLCQALDLRARDEDFLQEAHKLMHKNLTDLFTGTLNSDEISTAVPSMWTTFRSSWQKNNTLEPNKRCQQVSSDIVSYLMDKFDFSTGKLAHILQRLQAWQNVLRNDLVSEYTSVRDAFFIKQSTHLYLSKSTVRLYNFVRNQLQVPFHRGLPDHPPLKDQSDHKQAAETIGTTLRIAMAPQYGPSRLKFRSSPNFIRGSVAIGLFTDLLLHGIIVPVLPFILHDRLHLPDSQAQLWASKLLAIYAASTVVFSIPSGWLADRCSTRRLPYLIGLFPLIIGTVLFSLGRSMAVLILSVLLQGTSAALVRAVGFAMAQESIGGMSGIWLTNQINSFGMIAQVIAPIVGGALYNATGMLGVFIVSLGALTIDLVLRLFVMETNKDTSNETNETPQDNTSRTCEPESWDYITESRALLPKANDTAGEPDGDIGPLVQAIPVLYCCRHSRFVIAMVSSATAAMFIGMLHATIPTEASRFLHFSPLQVGFLFMAFVAPCSLCGWFVGWAVDKYGTKIVATVGFTFLAFPLAVLGLPFHEFVAGHAKAGLFSIILLLNGIGLSIVILPSFVEASSVLQSCKKANPALYGANGSYAQLFGFHSAFFFLGLAAGPILGAPLTKYAGYTVTGIGFAFLSGVMAVLSFLFIGVKKETRDGRM
;
A
#
# COMPACT_ATOMS: atom_id res chain seq x y z
N MET A 1 23.50 0.01 40.97
CA MET A 1 24.12 -0.06 39.63
C MET A 1 23.07 -0.64 38.70
N SER A 2 22.70 0.06 37.62
CA SER A 2 21.71 -0.42 36.63
C SER A 2 22.21 -1.72 35.99
N LEU A 3 21.36 -2.75 35.92
CA LEU A 3 21.68 -4.07 35.38
C LEU A 3 21.31 -4.16 33.89
N HIS A 4 20.19 -3.56 33.47
CA HIS A 4 19.70 -3.62 32.09
C HIS A 4 20.33 -2.56 31.18
N LEU A 5 20.20 -1.27 31.52
CA LEU A 5 20.72 -0.16 30.70
C LEU A 5 22.24 -0.22 30.54
N SER A 6 22.98 -0.55 31.60
CA SER A 6 24.45 -0.72 31.50
C SER A 6 24.86 -1.89 30.61
N LYS A 7 24.08 -2.97 30.58
CA LYS A 7 24.29 -4.11 29.70
C LYS A 7 24.02 -3.73 28.24
N GLN A 8 22.92 -3.02 27.98
CA GLN A 8 22.59 -2.58 26.63
C GLN A 8 23.59 -1.56 26.08
N GLN A 9 24.10 -0.65 26.92
CA GLN A 9 25.19 0.26 26.52
C GLN A 9 26.46 -0.49 26.10
N LYS A 10 26.81 -1.59 26.77
CA LYS A 10 27.93 -2.43 26.35
C LYS A 10 27.66 -3.12 25.02
N VAL A 11 26.42 -3.56 24.77
CA VAL A 11 26.00 -4.14 23.48
C VAL A 11 26.17 -3.13 22.36
N TRP A 12 25.65 -1.90 22.52
CA TRP A 12 25.82 -0.82 21.53
C TRP A 12 27.29 -0.48 21.28
N ALA A 13 28.08 -0.30 22.35
CA ALA A 13 29.51 0.00 22.23
C ALA A 13 30.27 -1.11 21.48
N THR A 14 29.92 -2.38 21.73
CA THR A 14 30.51 -3.52 21.03
C THR A 14 30.12 -3.53 19.55
N ILE A 15 28.86 -3.24 19.21
CA ILE A 15 28.41 -3.13 17.81
C ILE A 15 29.18 -2.01 17.10
N ASP A 16 29.24 -0.82 17.71
CA ASP A 16 29.94 0.34 17.14
C ASP A 16 31.43 0.07 16.94
N GLU A 17 32.11 -0.57 17.90
CA GLU A 17 33.50 -0.96 17.78
C GLU A 17 33.71 -1.94 16.62
N LEU A 18 32.88 -2.99 16.52
CA LEU A 18 32.99 -3.99 15.46
C LEU A 18 32.74 -3.39 14.07
N VAL A 19 31.71 -2.54 13.94
CA VAL A 19 31.32 -1.89 12.68
C VAL A 19 32.35 -0.85 12.25
N SER A 20 32.78 0.04 13.17
CA SER A 20 33.76 1.09 12.87
C SER A 20 35.14 0.53 12.50
N ALA A 21 35.60 -0.50 13.21
CA ALA A 21 36.86 -1.18 12.92
C ALA A 21 36.76 -2.13 11.71
N LYS A 22 35.56 -2.37 11.16
CA LYS A 22 35.26 -3.42 10.17
C LYS A 22 35.89 -4.77 10.57
N LYS A 23 35.89 -5.05 11.87
CA LYS A 23 36.60 -6.18 12.45
C LYS A 23 35.87 -7.47 12.05
N ARG A 24 36.63 -8.42 11.50
CA ARG A 24 36.11 -9.75 11.20
C ARG A 24 35.82 -10.47 12.51
N VAL A 25 34.62 -11.05 12.62
CA VAL A 25 34.21 -11.83 13.80
C VAL A 25 34.67 -13.27 13.61
N GLU A 26 35.34 -13.84 14.61
CA GLU A 26 35.74 -15.24 14.63
C GLU A 26 34.78 -16.07 15.48
N LEU A 27 34.33 -17.21 14.94
CA LEU A 27 33.45 -18.15 15.63
C LEU A 27 34.28 -19.28 16.25
N ASP A 28 34.20 -19.43 17.58
CA ASP A 28 34.86 -20.48 18.37
C ASP A 28 33.88 -21.55 18.88
N GLY A 29 32.57 -21.32 18.72
CA GLY A 29 31.50 -22.18 19.18
C GLY A 29 30.97 -21.92 20.58
N THR A 30 31.58 -21.00 21.35
CA THR A 30 31.28 -20.77 22.77
C THR A 30 31.06 -19.32 23.16
N SER A 31 31.57 -18.35 22.39
CA SER A 31 31.61 -16.94 22.78
C SER A 31 30.77 -16.01 21.87
N LEU A 32 29.87 -16.56 21.05
CA LEU A 32 29.02 -15.75 20.18
C LEU A 32 28.06 -14.90 21.01
N SER A 33 28.20 -13.58 20.91
CA SER A 33 27.31 -12.60 21.56
C SER A 33 26.21 -12.12 20.62
N ILE A 34 25.10 -11.65 21.19
CA ILE A 34 24.00 -11.02 20.43
C ILE A 34 24.51 -9.79 19.67
N ALA A 35 25.40 -9.00 20.28
CA ALA A 35 26.04 -7.85 19.65
C ALA A 35 26.77 -8.23 18.35
N ALA A 36 27.62 -9.27 18.40
CA ALA A 36 28.35 -9.76 17.23
C ALA A 36 27.39 -10.30 16.15
N LEU A 37 26.33 -11.01 16.56
CA LEU A 37 25.32 -11.50 15.64
C LEU A 37 24.57 -10.36 14.92
N VAL A 38 24.17 -9.31 15.65
CA VAL A 38 23.54 -8.11 15.08
C VAL A 38 24.49 -7.39 14.11
N ALA A 39 25.76 -7.26 14.49
CA ALA A 39 26.79 -6.63 13.66
C ALA A 39 27.00 -7.39 12.33
N ILE A 40 27.06 -8.72 12.36
CA ILE A 40 27.16 -9.55 11.15
C ILE A 40 25.87 -9.49 10.32
N SER A 41 24.71 -9.55 10.97
CA SER A 41 23.42 -9.74 10.27
C SER A 41 22.89 -8.45 9.65
N ARG A 42 22.97 -7.31 10.36
CA ARG A 42 22.42 -6.02 9.90
C ARG A 42 23.42 -5.16 9.15
N TYR A 43 24.69 -5.14 9.58
CA TYR A 43 25.71 -4.23 9.04
C TYR A 43 26.62 -4.88 8.00
N GLY A 44 26.39 -6.13 7.65
CA GLY A 44 27.12 -6.73 6.54
C GLY A 44 28.49 -7.30 6.91
N LEU A 45 28.91 -7.30 8.18
CA LEU A 45 30.28 -7.67 8.55
C LEU A 45 30.64 -9.12 8.17
N PRO A 46 31.86 -9.36 7.66
CA PRO A 46 32.34 -10.71 7.38
C PRO A 46 32.67 -11.46 8.68
N PHE A 47 32.49 -12.78 8.66
CA PHE A 47 32.85 -13.65 9.77
C PHE A 47 33.60 -14.89 9.28
N THR A 48 34.41 -15.49 10.15
CA THR A 48 35.17 -16.71 9.87
C THR A 48 35.07 -17.70 11.02
N VAL A 49 35.29 -18.96 10.71
CA VAL A 49 35.52 -20.00 11.71
C VAL A 49 36.93 -19.86 12.27
N SER A 50 37.09 -19.99 13.59
CA SER A 50 38.40 -19.98 14.24
C SER A 50 39.24 -21.16 13.76
N LYS A 51 40.49 -20.89 13.33
CA LYS A 51 41.44 -21.90 12.86
C LYS A 51 42.35 -22.43 13.96
N SER A 52 41.91 -22.40 15.21
CA SER A 52 42.71 -22.94 16.31
C SER A 52 42.97 -24.44 16.10
N HIS A 53 44.22 -24.85 16.29
CA HIS A 53 44.63 -26.25 16.09
C HIS A 53 43.82 -27.22 16.97
N GLU A 54 43.41 -26.76 18.15
CA GLU A 54 42.58 -27.53 19.08
C GLU A 54 41.17 -27.77 18.53
N LEU A 55 40.53 -26.76 17.96
CA LEU A 55 39.18 -26.86 17.41
C LEU A 55 39.16 -27.72 16.13
N ALA A 56 40.11 -27.47 15.21
CA ALA A 56 40.28 -28.28 14.01
C ALA A 56 40.55 -29.76 14.36
N GLY A 57 41.44 -30.00 15.33
CA GLY A 57 41.74 -31.34 15.82
C GLY A 57 40.53 -32.02 16.45
N ARG A 58 39.69 -31.30 17.21
CA ARG A 58 38.46 -31.82 17.80
C ARG A 58 37.43 -32.19 16.72
N MET A 59 37.25 -31.36 15.70
CA MET A 59 36.34 -31.65 14.59
C MET A 59 36.80 -32.89 13.80
N SER A 60 38.09 -32.99 13.47
CA SER A 60 38.66 -34.16 12.79
C SER A 60 38.44 -35.44 13.62
N LYS A 61 38.77 -35.41 14.91
CA LYS A 61 38.56 -36.56 15.80
C LYS A 61 37.10 -36.98 15.90
N SER A 62 36.16 -36.05 15.84
CA SER A 62 34.72 -36.39 15.84
C SER A 62 34.31 -37.19 14.60
N ILE A 63 34.95 -36.94 13.46
CA ILE A 63 34.74 -37.69 12.23
C ILE A 63 35.40 -39.08 12.35
N ASP A 64 36.60 -39.16 12.93
CA ASP A 64 37.30 -40.43 13.16
C ASP A 64 36.49 -41.36 14.07
N VAL A 65 35.98 -40.84 15.20
CA VAL A 65 35.07 -41.57 16.12
C VAL A 65 33.81 -42.05 15.41
N LEU A 66 33.24 -41.22 14.53
CA LEU A 66 32.07 -41.62 13.75
C LEU A 66 32.41 -42.79 12.81
N ASN A 67 33.53 -42.70 12.08
CA ASN A 67 33.95 -43.73 11.14
C ASN A 67 34.30 -45.05 11.85
N GLU A 68 34.98 -45.00 13.00
CA GLU A 68 35.29 -46.18 13.81
C GLU A 68 34.02 -46.93 14.26
N ASN A 69 32.98 -46.20 14.68
CA ASN A 69 31.72 -46.80 15.12
C ASN A 69 30.88 -47.32 13.94
N LEU A 70 30.99 -46.70 12.76
CA LEU A 70 30.40 -47.20 11.53
C LEU A 70 31.05 -48.52 11.08
N ASP A 71 32.38 -48.64 11.18
CA ASP A 71 33.12 -49.87 10.84
C ASP A 71 32.77 -51.03 11.78
N LYS A 72 32.49 -50.74 13.06
CA LYS A 72 32.00 -51.71 14.05
C LYS A 72 30.57 -52.21 13.80
N HIS A 73 29.89 -51.72 12.76
CA HIS A 73 28.49 -52.03 12.41
C HIS A 73 27.47 -51.58 13.48
N ASP A 74 27.79 -50.59 14.30
CA ASP A 74 26.86 -50.06 15.30
C ASP A 74 25.66 -49.36 14.63
N ILE A 75 24.47 -49.54 15.24
CA ILE A 75 23.24 -48.88 14.76
C ILE A 75 23.25 -47.43 15.25
N ILE A 76 23.57 -46.50 14.34
CA ILE A 76 23.55 -45.06 14.63
C ILE A 76 22.37 -44.40 13.91
N TYR A 77 21.56 -43.65 14.68
CA TYR A 77 20.45 -42.86 14.17
C TYR A 77 20.87 -41.88 13.06
N GLY A 78 20.16 -41.88 11.93
CA GLY A 78 20.38 -40.92 10.82
C GLY A 78 21.68 -41.12 10.03
N LEU A 79 22.33 -42.29 10.20
CA LEU A 79 23.69 -42.56 9.72
C LEU A 79 23.83 -43.90 8.98
N CYS A 80 24.91 -43.94 8.19
CA CYS A 80 25.39 -44.84 7.12
C CYS A 80 24.99 -46.33 7.04
N VAL A 81 24.31 -46.93 8.03
CA VAL A 81 23.95 -48.37 7.97
C VAL A 81 22.52 -48.69 8.38
N ASN A 82 21.83 -47.96 9.27
CA ASN A 82 20.69 -48.61 9.94
C ASN A 82 19.54 -47.75 10.47
N THR A 83 19.15 -46.56 9.99
CA THR A 83 17.81 -45.98 10.34
C THR A 83 17.38 -44.91 9.33
N ALA A 84 16.11 -44.89 8.90
CA ALA A 84 15.55 -43.69 8.23
C ALA A 84 15.12 -42.66 9.29
N PRO A 85 14.96 -41.37 8.95
CA PRO A 85 14.71 -40.33 9.95
C PRO A 85 13.28 -40.40 10.49
N GLY A 86 13.07 -39.72 11.63
CA GLY A 86 11.75 -39.52 12.22
C GLY A 86 11.03 -40.84 12.55
N GLY A 87 9.73 -40.89 12.23
CA GLY A 87 8.89 -42.08 12.44
C GLY A 87 9.25 -43.33 11.61
N ASN A 88 10.27 -43.26 10.74
CA ASN A 88 10.78 -44.40 9.96
C ASN A 88 12.14 -44.92 10.48
N ALA A 89 12.46 -44.66 11.75
CA ALA A 89 13.70 -45.10 12.39
C ALA A 89 13.89 -46.63 12.46
N ASP A 90 12.98 -47.43 11.91
CA ASP A 90 13.04 -48.88 11.73
C ASP A 90 13.60 -49.32 10.36
N SER A 91 13.62 -48.43 9.37
CA SER A 91 14.10 -48.72 8.00
C SER A 91 15.64 -48.66 7.91
N ARG A 92 16.28 -49.55 7.15
CA ARG A 92 17.76 -49.71 7.10
C ARG A 92 18.29 -49.49 5.68
N THR A 93 19.46 -48.84 5.51
CA THR A 93 20.10 -48.64 4.20
C THR A 93 21.61 -48.62 4.28
N ARG A 94 22.29 -49.15 3.26
CA ARG A 94 23.75 -49.12 3.10
C ARG A 94 24.24 -48.00 2.17
N THR A 95 23.34 -47.24 1.55
CA THR A 95 23.71 -46.15 0.62
C THR A 95 23.62 -44.79 1.31
N SER A 96 24.73 -44.34 1.89
CA SER A 96 24.77 -43.13 2.73
C SER A 96 24.68 -41.82 2.00
N SER A 97 25.39 -41.67 0.88
CA SER A 97 25.34 -40.45 0.06
C SER A 97 23.91 -40.15 -0.40
N ARG A 98 23.19 -41.16 -0.94
CA ARG A 98 21.77 -40.98 -1.34
C ARG A 98 20.86 -40.65 -0.17
N LEU A 99 21.12 -41.19 1.02
CA LEU A 99 20.36 -40.88 2.22
C LEU A 99 20.53 -39.41 2.62
N GLN A 100 21.75 -38.87 2.59
CA GLN A 100 21.99 -37.47 2.92
C GLN A 100 21.26 -36.52 1.95
N HIS A 101 21.34 -36.78 0.64
CA HIS A 101 20.59 -36.01 -0.36
C HIS A 101 19.07 -36.10 -0.15
N SER A 102 18.57 -37.29 0.22
CA SER A 102 17.14 -37.48 0.49
C SER A 102 16.67 -36.63 1.67
N PHE A 103 17.53 -36.36 2.65
CA PHE A 103 17.18 -35.49 3.77
C PHE A 103 16.81 -34.08 3.29
N PHE A 104 17.61 -33.50 2.39
CA PHE A 104 17.29 -32.19 1.83
C PHE A 104 16.08 -32.24 0.91
N GLN A 105 15.99 -33.23 0.02
CA GLN A 105 14.93 -33.33 -0.98
C GLN A 105 13.52 -33.24 -0.36
N HIS A 106 13.25 -33.97 0.72
CA HIS A 106 11.91 -34.00 1.32
C HIS A 106 11.63 -32.81 2.25
N HIS A 107 12.67 -32.15 2.77
CA HIS A 107 12.54 -30.96 3.62
C HIS A 107 12.48 -29.64 2.83
N GLN A 108 12.95 -29.65 1.58
CA GLN A 108 12.80 -28.56 0.60
C GLN A 108 11.37 -28.48 0.02
N ALA A 109 10.36 -28.59 0.90
CA ALA A 109 8.95 -28.57 0.56
C ALA A 109 8.27 -27.21 0.86
N GLY A 110 9.04 -26.23 1.35
CA GLY A 110 8.50 -24.91 1.65
C GLY A 110 8.07 -24.15 0.38
N ILE A 111 6.99 -23.36 0.51
CA ILE A 111 6.37 -22.69 -0.63
C ILE A 111 6.99 -21.30 -0.81
N LEU A 112 7.55 -21.06 -2.01
CA LEU A 112 7.97 -19.75 -2.48
C LEU A 112 6.99 -19.23 -3.54
N PRO A 113 6.75 -17.92 -3.64
CA PRO A 113 5.83 -17.33 -4.61
C PRO A 113 6.41 -17.30 -6.04
N GLU A 114 5.53 -17.35 -7.04
CA GLU A 114 5.80 -17.58 -8.48
C GLU A 114 6.75 -16.58 -9.19
N THR A 115 7.16 -15.50 -8.52
CA THR A 115 7.98 -14.38 -9.08
C THR A 115 9.47 -14.67 -9.14
N VAL A 116 9.91 -15.91 -8.89
CA VAL A 116 11.34 -16.28 -8.85
C VAL A 116 11.95 -16.43 -10.26
N SER A 117 11.14 -16.50 -11.32
CA SER A 117 11.62 -16.64 -12.70
C SER A 117 11.86 -15.30 -13.42
N GLY A 118 13.11 -14.82 -13.39
CA GLY A 118 13.77 -14.21 -14.55
C GLY A 118 13.24 -12.88 -15.12
N SER A 119 13.08 -11.82 -14.31
CA SER A 119 13.16 -10.45 -14.85
C SER A 119 13.80 -9.48 -13.84
N ALA A 120 14.84 -8.79 -14.29
CA ALA A 120 15.65 -7.88 -13.48
C ALA A 120 14.79 -6.79 -12.82
N GLY A 121 14.98 -6.59 -11.51
CA GLY A 121 14.37 -5.49 -10.74
C GLY A 121 13.26 -5.87 -9.75
N GLN A 122 12.97 -7.15 -9.55
CA GLN A 122 11.93 -7.58 -8.61
C GLN A 122 12.45 -7.75 -7.17
N THR A 123 11.96 -6.93 -6.23
CA THR A 123 12.14 -7.18 -4.79
C THR A 123 11.27 -8.34 -4.32
N ILE A 124 11.89 -9.26 -3.60
CA ILE A 124 11.32 -10.53 -3.16
C ILE A 124 10.11 -10.36 -2.24
N ASN A 125 9.13 -11.23 -2.44
CA ASN A 125 7.80 -11.27 -1.84
C ASN A 125 7.84 -11.65 -0.33
N PRO A 126 6.87 -11.20 0.51
CA PRO A 126 6.72 -11.49 1.96
C PRO A 126 6.68 -12.96 2.44
N GLN A 127 6.96 -13.94 1.58
CA GLN A 127 6.96 -15.37 1.93
C GLN A 127 8.36 -16.00 2.05
N SER A 128 9.43 -15.22 1.88
CA SER A 128 10.81 -15.65 2.19
C SER A 128 11.37 -14.91 3.40
N LEU A 129 12.30 -15.53 4.13
CA LEU A 129 13.11 -14.87 5.15
C LEU A 129 13.93 -13.72 4.55
N SER A 130 14.08 -12.63 5.32
CA SER A 130 14.92 -11.49 4.96
C SER A 130 16.40 -11.89 4.95
N GLU A 131 17.22 -11.16 4.20
CA GLU A 131 18.67 -11.41 4.14
C GLU A 131 19.29 -11.37 5.54
N THR A 132 18.92 -10.38 6.36
CA THR A 132 19.34 -10.25 7.77
C THR A 132 19.08 -11.54 8.56
N MET A 133 17.90 -12.13 8.41
CA MET A 133 17.52 -13.37 9.12
C MET A 133 18.29 -14.57 8.59
N VAL A 134 18.53 -14.65 7.27
CA VAL A 134 19.32 -15.73 6.67
C VAL A 134 20.79 -15.64 7.08
N ARG A 135 21.35 -14.44 7.22
CA ARG A 135 22.70 -14.25 7.76
C ARG A 135 22.78 -14.70 9.21
N ALA A 136 21.82 -14.27 10.04
CA ALA A 136 21.78 -14.62 11.46
C ALA A 136 21.74 -16.14 11.66
N LEU A 137 20.82 -16.84 10.99
CA LEU A 137 20.72 -18.29 11.14
C LEU A 137 21.98 -19.02 10.65
N THR A 138 22.66 -18.53 9.60
CA THR A 138 23.88 -19.18 9.12
C THR A 138 25.03 -19.01 10.11
N VAL A 139 25.17 -17.83 10.71
CA VAL A 139 26.16 -17.58 11.78
C VAL A 139 25.93 -18.50 12.97
N VAL A 140 24.68 -18.60 13.44
CA VAL A 140 24.33 -19.48 14.57
C VAL A 140 24.58 -20.95 14.23
N ARG A 141 24.24 -21.38 13.00
CA ARG A 141 24.52 -22.75 12.57
C ARG A 141 26.01 -23.03 12.53
N CYS A 142 26.81 -22.13 11.96
CA CYS A 142 28.27 -22.27 11.95
C CYS A 142 28.82 -22.36 13.37
N ASN A 143 28.37 -21.49 14.29
CA ASN A 143 28.80 -21.50 15.69
C ASN A 143 28.46 -22.83 16.40
N SER A 144 27.29 -23.40 16.15
CA SER A 144 26.91 -24.69 16.76
C SER A 144 27.77 -25.86 16.26
N LEU A 145 28.13 -25.85 14.97
CA LEU A 145 28.88 -26.93 14.30
C LEU A 145 30.37 -26.98 14.67
N VAL A 146 31.01 -25.82 14.87
CA VAL A 146 32.45 -25.73 15.19
C VAL A 146 32.82 -26.29 16.57
N ARG A 147 31.81 -26.60 17.39
CA ARG A 147 31.98 -27.23 18.70
C ARG A 147 32.50 -28.68 18.62
N GLY A 148 32.51 -29.30 17.43
CA GLY A 148 33.13 -30.62 17.22
C GLY A 148 32.34 -31.80 17.77
N HIS A 149 31.04 -31.63 18.04
CA HIS A 149 30.15 -32.71 18.48
C HIS A 149 29.25 -33.26 17.35
N SER A 150 29.34 -32.68 16.15
CA SER A 150 28.42 -32.93 15.03
C SER A 150 28.96 -33.86 13.94
N ALA A 151 30.25 -34.21 13.98
CA ALA A 151 30.97 -34.93 12.92
C ALA A 151 30.72 -34.36 11.52
N ILE A 152 31.10 -33.10 11.33
CA ILE A 152 31.06 -32.41 10.03
C ILE A 152 32.46 -31.89 9.70
N ARG A 153 32.82 -31.90 8.41
CA ARG A 153 34.11 -31.35 7.96
C ARG A 153 34.15 -29.84 8.17
N GLN A 154 35.32 -29.34 8.58
CA GLN A 154 35.55 -27.92 8.77
C GLN A 154 35.35 -27.14 7.47
N ASP A 155 35.76 -27.70 6.33
CA ASP A 155 35.64 -27.08 5.00
C ASP A 155 34.18 -26.75 4.63
N VAL A 156 33.22 -27.57 5.08
CA VAL A 156 31.79 -27.34 4.85
C VAL A 156 31.30 -26.12 5.62
N VAL A 157 31.74 -25.98 6.88
CA VAL A 157 31.40 -24.83 7.72
C VAL A 157 32.09 -23.56 7.21
N GLU A 158 33.34 -23.66 6.77
CA GLU A 158 34.08 -22.55 6.16
C GLU A 158 33.40 -22.09 4.86
N SER A 159 32.88 -23.01 4.05
CA SER A 159 32.12 -22.68 2.84
C SER A 159 30.85 -21.88 3.17
N LEU A 160 30.05 -22.31 4.16
CA LEU A 160 28.87 -21.58 4.63
C LEU A 160 29.21 -20.16 5.12
N ALA A 161 30.29 -20.04 5.89
CA ALA A 161 30.76 -18.75 6.41
C ALA A 161 31.25 -17.83 5.27
N MET A 162 31.96 -18.37 4.29
CA MET A 162 32.48 -17.63 3.14
C MET A 162 31.35 -17.10 2.27
N MET A 163 30.38 -17.93 1.92
CA MET A 163 29.23 -17.54 1.10
C MET A 163 28.44 -16.40 1.75
N THR A 164 28.13 -16.54 3.03
CA THR A 164 27.37 -15.54 3.78
C THR A 164 28.16 -14.24 3.96
N SER A 165 29.47 -14.33 4.19
CA SER A 165 30.35 -13.16 4.31
C SER A 165 30.48 -12.37 2.99
N GLN A 166 30.28 -13.03 1.85
CA GLN A 166 30.23 -12.40 0.53
C GLN A 166 28.81 -11.92 0.15
N GLY A 167 27.85 -11.98 1.07
CA GLY A 167 26.47 -11.54 0.83
C GLY A 167 25.61 -12.52 0.03
N ILE A 168 26.08 -13.75 -0.20
CA ILE A 168 25.30 -14.79 -0.87
C ILE A 168 24.42 -15.52 0.14
N THR A 169 23.10 -15.41 -0.02
CA THR A 169 22.13 -16.01 0.92
C THR A 169 21.01 -16.76 0.19
N PRO A 170 20.62 -17.98 0.61
CA PRO A 170 19.53 -18.71 -0.05
C PRO A 170 18.16 -18.05 0.19
N LEU A 171 17.23 -18.26 -0.74
CA LEU A 171 15.82 -17.94 -0.56
C LEU A 171 15.15 -19.02 0.29
N ILE A 172 15.02 -18.74 1.58
CA ILE A 172 14.40 -19.64 2.55
C ILE A 172 12.94 -19.23 2.77
N PRO A 173 11.95 -20.13 2.64
CA PRO A 173 10.56 -19.85 2.98
C PRO A 173 10.35 -19.45 4.45
N THR A 174 9.44 -18.51 4.71
CA THR A 174 9.15 -18.02 6.08
C THR A 174 8.40 -19.04 6.96
N ARG A 175 7.82 -20.09 6.36
CA ARG A 175 7.01 -21.12 7.05
C ARG A 175 7.48 -22.53 6.66
N GLY A 176 7.19 -23.50 7.51
CA GLY A 176 7.52 -24.91 7.28
C GLY A 176 8.25 -25.59 8.44
N SER A 177 8.63 -24.84 9.49
CA SER A 177 9.23 -25.41 10.71
C SER A 177 8.26 -25.38 11.89
N ILE A 178 8.28 -26.47 12.66
CA ILE A 178 7.68 -26.59 14.00
C ILE A 178 8.74 -26.59 15.11
N SER A 179 10.02 -26.43 14.75
CA SER A 179 11.17 -26.39 15.68
C SER A 179 11.20 -27.58 16.65
N ALA A 180 10.82 -28.77 16.16
CA ALA A 180 10.67 -30.00 16.95
C ALA A 180 11.95 -30.82 17.00
N SER A 181 12.51 -31.12 15.83
CA SER A 181 13.84 -31.71 15.62
C SER A 181 14.78 -30.65 15.04
N GLY A 182 14.66 -29.43 15.58
CA GLY A 182 15.22 -28.22 15.00
C GLY A 182 14.42 -27.66 13.82
N ASP A 183 15.00 -26.70 13.13
CA ASP A 183 14.42 -25.98 11.99
C ASP A 183 14.76 -26.65 10.65
N LEU A 184 14.42 -27.94 10.53
CA LEU A 184 14.81 -28.84 9.44
C LEU A 184 14.52 -28.27 8.04
N SER A 185 13.27 -27.85 7.79
CA SER A 185 12.86 -27.36 6.48
C SER A 185 13.62 -26.10 6.08
N PRO A 186 13.66 -25.01 6.89
CA PRO A 186 14.50 -23.85 6.61
C PRO A 186 15.99 -24.16 6.40
N LEU A 187 16.60 -24.98 7.25
CA LEU A 187 18.03 -25.29 7.16
C LEU A 187 18.38 -26.19 5.96
N SER A 188 17.42 -26.97 5.44
CA SER A 188 17.61 -27.75 4.22
C SER A 188 17.88 -26.89 2.97
N TYR A 189 17.49 -25.60 2.98
CA TYR A 189 17.80 -24.66 1.91
C TYR A 189 19.26 -24.18 1.97
N LEU A 190 19.89 -24.15 3.15
CA LEU A 190 21.35 -23.94 3.25
C LEU A 190 22.11 -25.13 2.67
N GLY A 191 21.69 -26.35 3.02
CA GLY A 191 22.25 -27.58 2.47
C GLY A 191 22.11 -27.67 0.95
N GLY A 192 20.92 -27.36 0.43
CA GLY A 192 20.67 -27.34 -1.02
C GLY A 192 21.50 -26.28 -1.77
N LEU A 193 21.84 -25.17 -1.12
CA LEU A 193 22.76 -24.19 -1.67
C LEU A 193 24.20 -24.74 -1.77
N LEU A 194 24.68 -25.46 -0.74
CA LEU A 194 25.99 -26.12 -0.76
C LEU A 194 26.11 -27.22 -1.83
N GLU A 195 25.02 -27.93 -2.10
CA GLU A 195 24.96 -28.99 -3.13
C GLU A 195 24.80 -28.47 -4.56
N ALA A 196 24.71 -27.14 -4.75
CA ALA A 196 24.40 -26.53 -6.05
C ALA A 196 23.07 -27.01 -6.66
N ASN A 197 22.05 -27.25 -5.83
CA ASN A 197 20.76 -27.77 -6.26
C ASN A 197 20.03 -26.74 -7.16
N GLU A 198 19.66 -27.15 -8.38
CA GLU A 198 19.02 -26.28 -9.38
C GLU A 198 17.65 -25.75 -8.95
N GLY A 199 16.96 -26.45 -8.05
CA GLY A 199 15.67 -26.01 -7.49
C GLY A 199 15.80 -24.95 -6.39
N ILE A 200 17.01 -24.66 -5.91
CA ILE A 200 17.28 -23.68 -4.87
C ILE A 200 17.80 -22.39 -5.50
N TYR A 201 17.27 -21.27 -5.02
CA TYR A 201 17.65 -19.94 -5.48
C TYR A 201 18.37 -19.18 -4.37
N ALA A 202 19.32 -18.33 -4.73
CA ALA A 202 20.08 -17.50 -3.81
C ALA A 202 20.11 -16.04 -4.26
N ARG A 203 20.22 -15.15 -3.28
CA ARG A 203 20.45 -13.71 -3.47
C ARG A 203 21.95 -13.47 -3.67
N VAL A 204 22.23 -12.91 -4.85
CA VAL A 204 23.44 -12.36 -5.44
C VAL A 204 23.71 -10.87 -5.16
N PRO A 205 24.76 -10.37 -4.49
CA PRO A 205 25.01 -8.92 -4.54
C PRO A 205 25.29 -8.47 -5.98
N GLY A 206 24.50 -7.52 -6.50
CA GLY A 206 24.62 -7.00 -7.86
C GLY A 206 25.17 -5.57 -7.93
N PRO A 207 25.36 -5.02 -9.15
CA PRO A 207 25.87 -3.66 -9.35
C PRO A 207 24.94 -2.61 -8.72
N HIS A 208 25.51 -1.55 -8.16
CA HIS A 208 24.78 -0.41 -7.55
C HIS A 208 23.86 -0.78 -6.36
N GLY A 209 24.11 -1.90 -5.67
CA GLY A 209 23.37 -2.28 -4.45
C GLY A 209 22.04 -2.98 -4.70
N HIS A 210 21.77 -3.44 -5.93
CA HIS A 210 20.62 -4.31 -6.22
C HIS A 210 20.99 -5.78 -6.02
N SER A 211 20.18 -6.53 -5.28
CA SER A 211 20.36 -7.98 -5.15
C SER A 211 19.72 -8.71 -6.32
N ASN A 212 20.48 -9.54 -7.02
CA ASN A 212 20.00 -10.43 -8.08
C ASN A 212 19.59 -11.78 -7.49
N ILE A 213 18.63 -12.47 -8.09
CA ILE A 213 18.26 -13.84 -7.71
C ILE A 213 18.80 -14.76 -8.78
N VAL A 214 19.60 -15.73 -8.38
CA VAL A 214 20.20 -16.72 -9.27
C VAL A 214 20.03 -18.13 -8.71
N PRO A 215 19.98 -19.18 -9.54
CA PRO A 215 20.04 -20.56 -9.07
C PRO A 215 21.30 -20.83 -8.24
N ALA A 216 21.23 -21.78 -7.30
CA ALA A 216 22.32 -22.10 -6.37
C ALA A 216 23.65 -22.41 -7.08
N ARG A 217 23.60 -23.10 -8.22
CA ARG A 217 24.79 -23.39 -9.04
C ARG A 217 25.49 -22.12 -9.50
N GLN A 218 24.75 -21.16 -10.05
CA GLN A 218 25.31 -19.88 -10.49
C GLN A 218 25.86 -19.06 -9.31
N ALA A 219 25.23 -19.16 -8.13
CA ALA A 219 25.71 -18.51 -6.92
C ALA A 219 27.05 -19.07 -6.43
N LEU A 220 27.25 -20.39 -6.52
CA LEU A 220 28.52 -21.03 -6.18
C LEU A 220 29.61 -20.77 -7.23
N GLU A 221 29.26 -20.80 -8.52
CA GLU A 221 30.16 -20.43 -9.62
C GLU A 221 30.68 -18.99 -9.47
N ALA A 222 29.84 -18.05 -9.02
CA ALA A 222 30.24 -16.68 -8.76
C ALA A 222 31.32 -16.54 -7.67
N LEU A 223 31.43 -17.51 -6.75
CA LEU A 223 32.47 -17.56 -5.71
C LEU A 223 33.62 -18.53 -6.02
N ALA A 224 33.60 -19.17 -7.19
CA ALA A 224 34.52 -20.25 -7.54
C ALA A 224 34.57 -21.38 -6.49
N LEU A 225 33.45 -21.64 -5.81
CA LEU A 225 33.33 -22.73 -4.83
C LEU A 225 32.77 -23.99 -5.52
N PRO A 226 33.42 -25.16 -5.36
CA PRO A 226 32.88 -26.41 -5.89
C PRO A 226 31.64 -26.86 -5.09
N PRO A 227 30.67 -27.55 -5.72
CA PRO A 227 29.56 -28.17 -4.99
C PRO A 227 30.07 -29.18 -3.95
N VAL A 228 29.51 -29.15 -2.75
CA VAL A 228 29.92 -30.04 -1.65
C VAL A 228 29.27 -31.42 -1.83
N ALA A 229 30.10 -32.46 -1.93
CA ALA A 229 29.64 -33.84 -1.83
C ALA A 229 29.53 -34.24 -0.35
N LEU A 230 28.30 -34.48 0.13
CA LEU A 230 28.04 -34.78 1.54
C LEU A 230 28.53 -36.17 1.95
N GLU A 231 29.23 -36.21 3.07
CA GLU A 231 29.63 -37.42 3.78
C GLU A 231 28.54 -37.87 4.79
N PRO A 232 28.63 -39.09 5.35
CA PRO A 232 27.69 -39.55 6.37
C PRO A 232 27.57 -38.54 7.51
N LYS A 233 26.35 -38.33 8.02
CA LYS A 233 25.96 -37.34 9.05
C LYS A 233 25.92 -35.89 8.59
N GLU A 234 26.67 -35.47 7.57
CA GLU A 234 26.80 -34.04 7.24
C GLU A 234 25.48 -33.36 6.84
N GLY A 235 24.63 -34.05 6.06
CA GLY A 235 23.31 -33.52 5.68
C GLY A 235 22.41 -33.32 6.90
N LEU A 236 22.39 -34.29 7.81
CA LEU A 236 21.68 -34.17 9.09
C LEU A 236 22.29 -33.09 9.98
N ALA A 237 23.62 -33.01 10.05
CA ALA A 237 24.34 -31.98 10.79
C ALA A 237 24.04 -30.57 10.27
N ILE A 238 23.77 -30.35 8.99
CA ILE A 238 23.39 -29.02 8.49
C ILE A 238 21.96 -28.66 8.94
N MET A 239 21.03 -29.63 8.89
CA MET A 239 19.61 -29.35 9.13
C MET A 239 19.14 -29.47 10.58
N ASN A 240 19.79 -30.30 11.40
CA ASN A 240 19.32 -30.62 12.74
C ASN A 240 19.83 -29.59 13.74
N GLY A 241 18.96 -28.62 14.06
CA GLY A 241 19.18 -27.71 15.17
C GLY A 241 18.33 -26.45 15.13
N THR A 242 18.48 -25.63 16.16
CA THR A 242 17.57 -24.51 16.48
C THR A 242 18.09 -23.17 15.94
N ALA A 243 19.01 -23.21 14.96
CA ALA A 243 19.75 -22.04 14.51
C ALA A 243 18.84 -20.95 13.90
N VAL A 244 17.74 -21.34 13.23
CA VAL A 244 16.82 -20.38 12.62
C VAL A 244 16.01 -19.65 13.68
N SER A 245 15.35 -20.40 14.56
CA SER A 245 14.59 -19.85 15.68
C SER A 245 15.45 -19.03 16.64
N THR A 246 16.65 -19.50 16.98
CA THR A 246 17.59 -18.79 17.87
C THR A 246 18.14 -17.52 17.24
N GLY A 247 18.56 -17.57 15.97
CA GLY A 247 19.03 -16.38 15.25
C GLY A 247 17.94 -15.32 15.14
N TYR A 248 16.71 -15.75 14.87
CA TYR A 248 15.53 -14.87 14.85
C TYR A 248 15.27 -14.23 16.21
N ALA A 249 15.23 -15.05 17.27
CA ALA A 249 14.97 -14.61 18.63
C ALA A 249 16.02 -13.60 19.13
N ALA A 250 17.30 -13.81 18.79
CA ALA A 250 18.39 -12.92 19.17
C ALA A 250 18.29 -11.53 18.52
N LEU A 251 17.86 -11.45 17.25
CA LEU A 251 17.64 -10.16 16.58
C LEU A 251 16.41 -9.43 17.14
N VAL A 252 15.32 -10.17 17.38
CA VAL A 252 14.09 -9.60 17.91
C VAL A 252 14.28 -9.09 19.34
N ILE A 253 14.93 -9.87 20.21
CA ILE A 253 15.10 -9.46 21.61
C ILE A 253 16.01 -8.24 21.75
N HIS A 254 17.02 -8.10 20.87
CA HIS A 254 17.83 -6.90 20.78
C HIS A 254 16.95 -5.65 20.57
N ASP A 255 16.02 -5.71 19.61
CA ASP A 255 15.10 -4.59 19.32
C ASP A 255 14.14 -4.34 20.47
N CYS A 256 13.72 -5.39 21.19
CA CYS A 256 12.87 -5.27 22.36
C CYS A 256 13.59 -4.54 23.52
N HIS A 257 14.88 -4.80 23.73
CA HIS A 257 15.67 -4.08 24.74
C HIS A 257 15.83 -2.60 24.37
N ASP A 258 16.07 -2.28 23.10
CA ASP A 258 16.13 -0.90 22.62
C ASP A 258 14.79 -0.18 22.85
N LEU A 259 13.66 -0.81 22.48
CA LEU A 259 12.32 -0.27 22.71
C LEU A 259 11.99 -0.12 24.19
N ALA A 260 12.49 -1.00 25.07
CA ALA A 260 12.30 -0.87 26.51
C ALA A 260 13.02 0.36 27.10
N ILE A 261 14.16 0.75 26.56
CA ILE A 261 14.85 2.00 26.93
C ILE A 261 14.12 3.21 26.35
N ILE A 262 13.69 3.12 25.09
CA ILE A 262 12.86 4.17 24.46
C ILE A 262 11.58 4.40 25.28
N CYS A 263 10.90 3.35 25.73
CA CYS A 263 9.71 3.46 26.57
C CYS A 263 9.97 4.24 27.87
N GLN A 264 11.13 4.06 28.50
CA GLN A 264 11.53 4.82 29.70
C GLN A 264 11.80 6.30 29.36
N LEU A 265 12.46 6.58 28.24
CA LEU A 265 12.70 7.95 27.75
C LEU A 265 11.39 8.66 27.38
N LEU A 266 10.47 7.97 26.68
CA LEU A 266 9.14 8.50 26.35
C LEU A 266 8.32 8.75 27.61
N THR A 267 8.40 7.87 28.61
CA THR A 267 7.78 8.11 29.93
C THR A 267 8.36 9.36 30.59
N SER A 268 9.67 9.59 30.52
CA SER A 268 10.30 10.81 31.03
C SER A 268 9.77 12.07 30.33
N MET A 269 9.66 12.05 29.00
CA MET A 269 9.02 13.12 28.23
C MET A 269 7.54 13.31 28.60
N ALA A 270 6.82 12.23 28.89
CA ALA A 270 5.43 12.28 29.32
C ALA A 270 5.28 12.94 30.70
N VAL A 271 6.21 12.67 31.63
CA VAL A 271 6.29 13.35 32.93
C VAL A 271 6.52 14.86 32.74
N GLU A 272 7.38 15.27 31.81
CA GLU A 272 7.57 16.69 31.49
C GLU A 272 6.31 17.31 30.86
N ALA A 273 5.71 16.65 29.87
CA ALA A 273 4.53 17.17 29.15
C ALA A 273 3.26 17.28 30.01
N LEU A 274 3.07 16.35 30.96
CA LEU A 274 1.95 16.33 31.89
C LEU A 274 2.24 17.07 33.21
N SER A 275 3.40 17.75 33.32
CA SER A 275 3.84 18.41 34.55
C SER A 275 3.71 17.50 35.77
N GLY A 276 4.27 16.29 35.66
CA GLY A 276 4.26 15.27 36.72
C GLY A 276 5.15 15.63 37.90
N MET A 277 4.86 15.03 39.05
CA MET A 277 5.59 15.18 40.31
C MET A 277 6.89 14.36 40.29
N ARG A 278 7.99 14.99 40.72
CA ARG A 278 9.32 14.34 40.82
C ARG A 278 9.36 13.30 41.93
N SER A 279 8.64 13.54 43.01
CA SER A 279 8.54 12.66 44.19
C SER A 279 8.09 11.22 43.86
N ASN A 280 7.35 11.01 42.76
CA ASN A 280 6.93 9.68 42.29
C ASN A 280 8.12 8.74 42.03
N PHE A 281 9.28 9.28 41.67
CA PHE A 281 10.49 8.53 41.30
C PHE A 281 11.57 8.59 42.38
N HIS A 282 11.20 8.96 43.61
CA HIS A 282 12.14 9.08 44.71
C HIS A 282 12.77 7.71 45.05
N GLN A 283 14.07 7.72 45.34
CA GLN A 283 14.86 6.49 45.55
C GLN A 283 14.29 5.62 46.68
N PHE A 284 13.89 6.26 47.79
CA PHE A 284 13.27 5.60 48.94
C PHE A 284 12.10 4.67 48.56
N ILE A 285 11.23 5.05 47.61
CA ILE A 285 10.08 4.24 47.19
C ILE A 285 10.54 2.91 46.59
N SER A 286 11.63 2.93 45.84
CA SER A 286 12.19 1.73 45.20
C SER A 286 13.13 0.95 46.12
N GLU A 287 13.71 1.58 47.14
CA GLU A 287 14.51 0.90 48.16
C GLU A 287 13.64 0.08 49.12
N VAL A 288 12.48 0.63 49.54
CA VAL A 288 11.54 -0.07 50.43
C VAL A 288 10.88 -1.26 49.74
N ARG A 289 10.77 -1.24 48.41
CA ARG A 289 10.30 -2.37 47.61
C ARG A 289 11.38 -2.77 46.58
N PRO A 290 12.40 -3.57 46.99
CA PRO A 290 13.67 -3.69 46.29
C PRO A 290 13.62 -4.65 45.09
N HIS A 291 12.68 -4.48 44.17
CA HIS A 291 12.74 -5.13 42.86
C HIS A 291 13.80 -4.43 42.01
N ALA A 292 14.71 -5.20 41.42
CA ALA A 292 15.86 -4.66 40.70
C ALA A 292 15.43 -3.80 39.50
N GLY A 293 14.46 -4.29 38.71
CA GLY A 293 13.93 -3.55 37.57
C GLY A 293 13.20 -2.28 37.97
N GLN A 294 12.41 -2.31 39.05
CA GLN A 294 11.72 -1.10 39.55
C GLN A 294 12.71 -0.01 39.95
N ASN A 295 13.73 -0.38 40.72
CA ASN A 295 14.76 0.56 41.19
C ASN A 295 15.55 1.16 40.01
N GLU A 296 15.89 0.32 39.04
CA GLU A 296 16.57 0.76 37.82
C GLU A 296 15.72 1.75 37.01
N VAL A 297 14.46 1.42 36.72
CA VAL A 297 13.57 2.30 35.96
C VAL A 297 13.34 3.63 36.69
N ALA A 298 13.14 3.59 38.01
CA ALA A 298 12.97 4.81 38.80
C ALA A 298 14.21 5.72 38.73
N SER A 299 15.41 5.15 38.84
CA SER A 299 16.66 5.89 38.69
C SER A 299 16.79 6.47 37.28
N ASN A 300 16.59 5.65 36.24
CA ASN A 300 16.74 6.06 34.85
C ASN A 300 15.79 7.22 34.50
N ILE A 301 14.50 7.09 34.81
CA ILE A 301 13.51 8.13 34.49
C ILE A 301 13.83 9.43 35.24
N ARG A 302 14.20 9.33 36.53
CA ARG A 302 14.60 10.50 37.35
C ARG A 302 15.83 11.20 36.77
N ASP A 303 16.83 10.44 36.35
CA ASP A 303 18.05 10.98 35.76
C ASP A 303 17.77 11.60 34.38
N PHE A 304 16.83 11.03 33.62
CA PHE A 304 16.42 11.56 32.31
C PHE A 304 15.76 12.93 32.41
N PHE A 305 14.79 13.16 33.30
CA PHE A 305 14.15 14.48 33.43
C PHE A 305 14.88 15.44 34.36
N SER A 306 16.04 15.06 34.90
CA SER A 306 16.81 15.89 35.83
C SER A 306 17.16 17.26 35.22
N GLY A 307 16.84 18.33 35.94
CA GLY A 307 17.02 19.70 35.49
C GLY A 307 15.92 20.25 34.56
N SER A 308 14.85 19.49 34.30
CA SER A 308 13.67 20.00 33.60
C SER A 308 13.02 21.17 34.35
N LYS A 309 12.51 22.15 33.61
CA LYS A 309 11.72 23.27 34.17
C LYS A 309 10.20 23.00 34.13
N LEU A 310 9.77 21.94 33.45
CA LEU A 310 8.34 21.61 33.25
C LEU A 310 7.78 20.66 34.31
N CYS A 311 8.64 19.91 35.01
CA CYS A 311 8.22 19.02 36.10
C CYS A 311 7.88 19.81 37.37
N SER A 312 6.77 19.46 38.02
CA SER A 312 6.31 20.10 39.25
C SER A 312 7.31 19.92 40.40
N ALA A 313 7.44 20.95 41.24
CA ALA A 313 8.17 20.86 42.51
C ALA A 313 7.41 19.96 43.51
N ASP A 314 8.08 19.58 44.61
CA ASP A 314 7.52 18.72 45.66
C ASP A 314 6.47 19.41 46.53
N ASP A 315 6.21 20.70 46.32
CA ASP A 315 5.14 21.43 46.99
C ASP A 315 3.79 21.02 46.41
N ILE A 316 2.97 20.39 47.25
CA ILE A 316 1.56 20.10 46.96
C ILE A 316 0.86 21.47 46.88
N ASP A 317 0.64 21.96 45.66
CA ASP A 317 -0.25 23.10 45.48
C ASP A 317 -1.60 22.74 46.10
N SER A 318 -2.12 23.64 46.95
CA SER A 318 -3.41 23.48 47.64
C SER A 318 -4.62 23.42 46.68
N GLN A 319 -4.38 23.54 45.37
CA GLN A 319 -5.37 23.46 44.30
C GLN A 319 -4.96 22.44 43.23
N GLY A 320 -5.78 21.41 43.03
CA GLY A 320 -5.59 20.38 42.01
C GLY A 320 -5.61 18.95 42.55
N LEU A 321 -5.25 17.97 41.71
CA LEU A 321 -5.08 16.58 42.15
C LEU A 321 -3.82 16.46 43.01
N ALA A 322 -3.97 15.95 44.23
CA ALA A 322 -2.86 15.73 45.16
C ALA A 322 -1.84 14.67 44.69
N GLN A 323 -2.19 13.88 43.67
CA GLN A 323 -1.35 12.80 43.15
C GLN A 323 -1.51 12.68 41.64
N ASP A 324 -0.42 12.31 40.95
CA ASP A 324 -0.50 11.90 39.55
C ASP A 324 -1.22 10.56 39.40
N ARG A 325 -1.77 10.33 38.20
CA ARG A 325 -2.39 9.05 37.82
C ARG A 325 -1.35 7.96 37.60
N TYR A 326 -1.83 6.73 37.53
CA TYR A 326 -1.00 5.52 37.50
C TYR A 326 -0.09 5.47 36.27
N ALA A 327 -0.52 6.00 35.11
CA ALA A 327 0.28 5.98 33.88
C ALA A 327 1.65 6.69 34.03
N LEU A 328 1.75 7.64 34.96
CA LEU A 328 3.01 8.29 35.33
C LEU A 328 3.56 7.73 36.64
N ARG A 329 2.75 7.78 37.71
CA ARG A 329 3.20 7.49 39.07
C ARG A 329 3.66 6.05 39.28
N THR A 330 3.01 5.09 38.62
CA THR A 330 3.35 3.67 38.76
C THR A 330 4.21 3.14 37.62
N ALA A 331 4.77 4.01 36.77
CA ALA A 331 5.57 3.59 35.62
C ALA A 331 6.80 2.74 36.01
N PRO A 332 7.55 3.04 37.09
CA PRO A 332 8.66 2.18 37.51
C PRO A 332 8.21 0.78 37.93
N GLN A 333 7.09 0.68 38.65
CA GLN A 333 6.51 -0.59 39.11
C GLN A 333 5.95 -1.41 37.95
N TRP A 334 5.52 -0.76 36.87
CA TRP A 334 4.96 -1.41 35.69
C TRP A 334 6.03 -1.90 34.71
N ILE A 335 7.02 -1.05 34.41
CA ILE A 335 8.11 -1.34 33.46
C ILE A 335 9.17 -2.26 34.09
N GLY A 336 9.43 -2.13 35.39
CA GLY A 336 10.48 -2.87 36.09
C GLY A 336 10.45 -4.39 35.88
N PRO A 337 9.33 -5.08 36.14
CA PRO A 337 9.21 -6.52 35.91
C PRO A 337 9.43 -6.92 34.44
N GLN A 338 9.07 -6.05 33.49
CA GLN A 338 9.26 -6.33 32.06
C GLN A 338 10.75 -6.33 31.68
N LEU A 339 11.56 -5.48 32.32
CA LEU A 339 13.02 -5.52 32.14
C LEU A 339 13.64 -6.81 32.68
N GLU A 340 13.13 -7.29 33.82
CA GLU A 340 13.58 -8.54 34.43
C GLU A 340 13.26 -9.74 33.51
N ASP A 341 12.06 -9.79 32.94
CA ASP A 341 11.65 -10.80 31.97
C ASP A 341 12.48 -10.76 30.68
N LEU A 342 12.75 -9.57 30.15
CA LEU A 342 13.61 -9.41 28.98
C LEU A 342 15.04 -9.89 29.26
N CYS A 343 15.63 -9.53 30.41
CA CYS A 343 16.97 -10.00 30.79
C CYS A 343 17.01 -11.53 30.96
N SER A 344 15.96 -12.12 31.52
CA SER A 344 15.83 -13.57 31.65
C SER A 344 15.75 -14.25 30.28
N ALA A 345 14.92 -13.72 29.37
CA ALA A 345 14.80 -14.23 28.01
C ALA A 345 16.13 -14.13 27.22
N GLU A 346 16.86 -13.03 27.37
CA GLU A 346 18.17 -12.83 26.75
C GLU A 346 19.20 -13.84 27.24
N ALA A 347 19.19 -14.17 28.54
CA ALA A 347 20.05 -15.21 29.10
C ALA A 347 19.76 -16.59 28.50
N GLN A 348 18.47 -16.94 28.32
CA GLN A 348 18.07 -18.20 27.67
C GLN A 348 18.57 -18.27 26.21
N ILE A 349 18.41 -17.18 25.45
CA ILE A 349 18.87 -17.10 24.05
C ILE A 349 20.40 -17.15 23.97
N SER A 350 21.11 -16.49 24.88
CA SER A 350 22.57 -16.47 24.91
C SER A 350 23.18 -17.86 25.14
N VAL A 351 22.52 -18.70 25.95
CA VAL A 351 22.90 -20.11 26.13
C VAL A 351 22.65 -20.90 24.86
N GLU A 352 21.49 -20.76 24.24
CA GLU A 352 21.13 -21.49 23.01
C GLU A 352 22.07 -21.12 21.84
N LEU A 353 22.45 -19.84 21.70
CA LEU A 353 23.40 -19.34 20.70
C LEU A 353 24.76 -20.07 20.75
N ASN A 354 25.15 -20.54 21.93
CA ASN A 354 26.43 -21.20 22.21
C ASN A 354 26.23 -22.66 22.62
N SER A 355 25.16 -23.31 22.15
CA SER A 355 24.86 -24.71 22.42
C SER A 355 25.02 -25.59 21.18
N THR A 356 25.31 -26.88 21.41
CA THR A 356 25.21 -27.90 20.35
C THR A 356 23.79 -28.46 20.35
N THR A 357 23.04 -28.16 19.29
CA THR A 357 21.61 -28.48 19.18
C THR A 357 21.34 -29.58 18.14
N ASP A 358 22.33 -30.45 17.91
CA ASP A 358 22.35 -31.48 16.88
C ASP A 358 22.11 -32.88 17.50
N ASN A 359 21.80 -33.86 16.67
CA ASN A 359 21.61 -35.26 17.06
C ASN A 359 21.95 -36.22 15.91
N PRO A 360 22.65 -37.35 16.19
CA PRO A 360 23.32 -37.68 17.45
C PRO A 360 24.54 -36.80 17.73
N LEU A 361 24.95 -36.77 19.00
CA LEU A 361 26.15 -36.09 19.47
C LEU A 361 27.32 -37.06 19.54
N ILE A 362 28.50 -36.58 19.13
CA ILE A 362 29.75 -37.33 19.18
C ILE A 362 30.57 -36.88 20.38
N ASP A 363 30.80 -37.80 21.31
CA ASP A 363 31.70 -37.59 22.43
C ASP A 363 33.08 -38.17 22.11
N VAL A 364 33.99 -37.28 21.71
CA VAL A 364 35.37 -37.61 21.39
C VAL A 364 36.14 -38.12 22.61
N SER A 365 35.78 -37.68 23.82
CA SER A 365 36.52 -38.05 25.04
C SER A 365 36.28 -39.50 25.45
N ASN A 366 35.05 -40.00 25.26
CA ASN A 366 34.65 -41.35 25.61
C ASN A 366 34.54 -42.30 24.41
N ASN A 367 34.85 -41.83 23.19
CA ASN A 367 34.68 -42.56 21.93
C ASN A 367 33.25 -43.12 21.75
N CYS A 368 32.24 -42.32 22.11
CA CYS A 368 30.83 -42.73 22.17
C CYS A 368 29.93 -41.82 21.33
N VAL A 369 28.81 -42.39 20.86
CA VAL A 369 27.75 -41.66 20.15
C VAL A 369 26.50 -41.61 21.03
N HIS A 370 26.03 -40.41 21.34
CA HIS A 370 24.86 -40.19 22.19
C HIS A 370 23.65 -39.71 21.38
N HIS A 371 22.54 -40.43 21.51
CA HIS A 371 21.24 -40.01 20.98
C HIS A 371 20.49 -39.21 22.04
N GLY A 372 20.00 -38.02 21.66
CA GLY A 372 19.35 -37.10 22.57
C GLY A 372 18.35 -36.17 21.89
N GLY A 373 17.84 -35.20 22.65
CA GLY A 373 16.80 -34.27 22.22
C GLY A 373 17.23 -32.80 22.18
N ASN A 374 18.53 -32.50 22.07
CA ASN A 374 19.06 -31.12 22.11
C ASN A 374 18.54 -30.21 20.98
N PHE A 375 17.88 -30.78 19.98
CA PHE A 375 17.21 -30.07 18.90
C PHE A 375 15.87 -29.42 19.31
N GLN A 376 15.37 -29.67 20.52
CA GLN A 376 14.09 -29.17 21.01
C GLN A 376 14.22 -27.74 21.54
N ALA A 377 13.72 -26.75 20.80
CA ALA A 377 13.88 -25.32 21.09
C ALA A 377 12.88 -24.75 22.12
N ALA A 378 12.46 -25.52 23.12
CA ALA A 378 11.46 -25.07 24.11
C ALA A 378 11.95 -23.87 24.94
N SER A 379 13.26 -23.76 25.15
CA SER A 379 13.96 -22.61 25.75
C SER A 379 13.64 -21.31 25.00
N ILE A 380 13.74 -21.34 23.66
CA ILE A 380 13.47 -20.20 22.78
C ILE A 380 12.00 -19.81 22.79
N THR A 381 11.08 -20.77 22.77
CA THR A 381 9.64 -20.47 22.90
C THR A 381 9.36 -19.77 24.22
N SER A 382 9.90 -20.28 25.33
CA SER A 382 9.76 -19.66 26.65
C SER A 382 10.34 -18.24 26.70
N ALA A 383 11.49 -18.00 26.05
CA ALA A 383 12.10 -16.67 25.96
C ALA A 383 11.24 -15.69 25.14
N MET A 384 10.73 -16.15 23.99
CA MET A 384 9.92 -15.32 23.08
C MET A 384 8.52 -15.00 23.64
N GLU A 385 7.91 -15.89 24.43
CA GLU A 385 6.63 -15.60 25.09
C GLU A 385 6.78 -14.60 26.24
N LYS A 386 7.84 -14.69 27.04
CA LYS A 386 8.19 -13.66 28.03
C LYS A 386 8.39 -12.30 27.35
N THR A 387 9.19 -12.29 26.29
CA THR A 387 9.48 -11.08 25.50
C THR A 387 8.19 -10.47 24.93
N ARG A 388 7.30 -11.28 24.34
CA ARG A 388 6.04 -10.79 23.75
C ARG A 388 5.08 -10.22 24.78
N THR A 389 5.01 -10.84 25.95
CA THR A 389 4.23 -10.35 27.09
C THR A 389 4.80 -9.01 27.60
N ALA A 390 6.12 -8.94 27.76
CA ALA A 390 6.81 -7.72 28.17
C ALA A 390 6.52 -6.54 27.23
N ILE A 391 6.67 -6.73 25.91
CA ILE A 391 6.35 -5.71 24.90
C ILE A 391 4.88 -5.26 25.00
N THR A 392 3.96 -6.20 25.22
CA THR A 392 2.52 -5.87 25.35
C THR A 392 2.28 -4.96 26.55
N MET A 393 2.96 -5.22 27.67
CA MET A 393 2.89 -4.36 28.87
C MET A 393 3.55 -3.00 28.65
N LEU A 394 4.67 -2.93 27.92
CA LEU A 394 5.26 -1.64 27.50
C LEU A 394 4.30 -0.86 26.59
N GLY A 395 3.62 -1.54 25.66
CA GLY A 395 2.58 -0.91 24.83
C GLY A 395 1.42 -0.35 25.67
N ARG A 396 1.02 -1.05 26.75
CA ARG A 396 -0.07 -0.61 27.63
C ARG A 396 0.24 0.72 28.32
N ILE A 397 1.48 0.92 28.78
CA ILE A 397 1.86 2.16 29.47
C ILE A 397 1.94 3.33 28.48
N LEU A 398 2.50 3.11 27.28
CA LEU A 398 2.53 4.13 26.21
C LEU A 398 1.11 4.51 25.77
N PHE A 399 0.21 3.53 25.63
CA PHE A 399 -1.19 3.77 25.30
C PHE A 399 -1.89 4.61 26.39
N ALA A 400 -1.67 4.29 27.67
CA ALA A 400 -2.25 5.05 28.78
C ALA A 400 -1.75 6.50 28.80
N GLN A 401 -0.43 6.71 28.69
CA GLN A 401 0.19 8.04 28.69
C GLN A 401 -0.27 8.88 27.50
N SER A 402 -0.35 8.27 26.31
CA SER A 402 -0.87 8.95 25.12
C SER A 402 -2.33 9.39 25.27
N GLY A 403 -3.17 8.55 25.87
CA GLY A 403 -4.57 8.88 26.16
C GLY A 403 -4.72 10.02 27.17
N GLU A 404 -3.87 10.04 28.21
CA GLU A 404 -3.87 11.14 29.18
C GLU A 404 -3.44 12.48 28.56
N LEU A 405 -2.52 12.49 27.58
CA LEU A 405 -2.06 13.71 26.91
C LEU A 405 -3.13 14.37 26.03
N VAL A 406 -3.88 13.57 25.27
CA VAL A 406 -4.88 14.12 24.32
C VAL A 406 -6.17 14.56 24.99
N ASN A 407 -6.44 14.08 26.21
CA ASN A 407 -7.66 14.39 26.94
C ASN A 407 -7.49 15.66 27.81
N PRO A 408 -8.25 16.75 27.55
CA PRO A 408 -8.15 18.02 28.28
C PRO A 408 -8.45 17.90 29.79
N ASP A 409 -9.27 16.94 30.20
CA ASP A 409 -9.60 16.71 31.62
C ASP A 409 -8.42 16.05 32.37
N LEU A 410 -7.50 15.45 31.62
CA LEU A 410 -6.42 14.62 32.15
C LEU A 410 -5.05 15.29 32.03
N ASN A 411 -4.86 16.15 31.04
CA ASN A 411 -3.56 16.65 30.59
C ASN A 411 -3.04 17.93 31.29
N LYS A 412 -3.71 18.40 32.35
CA LYS A 412 -3.37 19.60 33.15
C LYS A 412 -3.22 20.89 32.31
N GLY A 413 -4.24 21.24 31.51
CA GLY A 413 -4.37 22.54 30.85
C GLY A 413 -3.89 22.62 29.40
N LEU A 414 -3.43 21.50 28.82
CA LEU A 414 -3.14 21.41 27.39
C LEU A 414 -4.46 21.35 26.58
N PRO A 415 -4.49 21.87 25.33
CA PRO A 415 -5.70 21.89 24.52
C PRO A 415 -6.16 20.47 24.11
N PRO A 416 -7.46 20.28 23.83
CA PRO A 416 -7.99 18.96 23.44
C PRO A 416 -7.33 18.45 22.15
N ASN A 417 -6.92 17.18 22.16
CA ASN A 417 -6.20 16.54 21.05
C ASN A 417 -4.89 17.24 20.64
N LEU A 418 -4.32 18.10 21.52
CA LEU A 418 -3.09 18.84 21.29
C LEU A 418 -3.14 19.76 20.04
N SER A 419 -4.26 20.44 19.82
CA SER A 419 -4.41 21.45 18.79
C SER A 419 -3.57 22.71 19.10
N ALA A 420 -2.86 23.23 18.09
CA ALA A 420 -2.06 24.43 18.23
C ALA A 420 -2.83 25.72 17.91
N ASP A 421 -3.90 25.59 17.14
CA ASP A 421 -4.79 26.63 16.62
C ASP A 421 -6.12 26.66 17.40
N ASP A 422 -7.26 26.65 16.71
CA ASP A 422 -8.57 26.68 17.35
C ASP A 422 -9.04 25.25 17.70
N PRO A 423 -9.19 24.92 19.01
CA PRO A 423 -9.60 23.60 19.46
C PRO A 423 -11.02 23.19 19.03
N THR A 424 -11.84 24.11 18.56
CA THR A 424 -13.22 23.83 18.12
C THR A 424 -13.30 23.27 16.69
N VAL A 425 -12.29 23.56 15.86
CA VAL A 425 -12.23 23.12 14.46
C VAL A 425 -11.05 22.19 14.17
N SER A 426 -10.01 22.20 15.00
CA SER A 426 -8.78 21.44 14.81
C SER A 426 -8.67 20.25 15.78
N PHE A 427 -8.44 19.06 15.22
CA PHE A 427 -8.43 17.79 15.97
C PHE A 427 -7.08 17.06 15.96
N THR A 428 -6.03 17.64 15.38
CA THR A 428 -4.61 17.21 15.36
C THR A 428 -4.36 15.72 15.72
N CYS A 429 -4.18 15.39 17.01
CA CYS A 429 -3.79 14.04 17.43
C CYS A 429 -4.94 13.02 17.61
N LYS A 430 -6.20 13.39 17.34
CA LYS A 430 -7.36 12.49 17.48
C LYS A 430 -7.21 11.22 16.64
N GLY A 431 -6.71 11.34 15.41
CA GLY A 431 -6.45 10.19 14.54
C GLY A 431 -5.33 9.29 15.08
N ILE A 432 -4.32 9.87 15.74
CA ILE A 432 -3.23 9.11 16.37
C ILE A 432 -3.76 8.29 17.54
N GLU A 433 -4.66 8.84 18.36
CA GLU A 433 -5.29 8.11 19.47
C GLU A 433 -6.07 6.86 18.98
N ILE A 434 -6.82 7.01 17.88
CA ILE A 434 -7.54 5.89 17.25
C ILE A 434 -6.55 4.83 16.75
N ASN A 435 -5.47 5.25 16.10
CA ASN A 435 -4.42 4.34 15.62
C ASN A 435 -3.72 3.62 16.79
N MET A 436 -3.39 4.34 17.86
CA MET A 436 -2.81 3.77 19.09
C MET A 436 -3.74 2.71 19.70
N THR A 437 -5.05 2.93 19.67
CA THR A 437 -6.06 1.96 20.13
C THR A 437 -6.05 0.70 19.25
N ALA A 438 -5.99 0.86 17.93
CA ALA A 438 -5.92 -0.25 16.99
C ALA A 438 -4.63 -1.06 17.17
N TYR A 439 -3.47 -0.39 17.25
CA TYR A 439 -2.16 -1.02 17.45
C TYR A 439 -2.09 -1.79 18.76
N TYR A 440 -2.58 -1.19 19.86
CA TYR A 440 -2.58 -1.85 21.16
C TYR A 440 -3.52 -3.06 21.17
N SER A 441 -4.67 -2.98 20.51
CA SER A 441 -5.62 -4.09 20.42
C SER A 441 -5.03 -5.27 19.64
N GLU A 442 -4.34 -5.01 18.52
CA GLU A 442 -3.63 -6.04 17.77
C GLU A 442 -2.45 -6.63 18.57
N LEU A 443 -1.71 -5.78 19.30
CA LEU A 443 -0.63 -6.20 20.18
C LEU A 443 -1.13 -7.15 21.29
N CYS A 444 -2.28 -6.85 21.89
CA CYS A 444 -2.93 -7.73 22.86
C CYS A 444 -3.32 -9.08 22.26
N PHE A 445 -3.79 -9.10 21.01
CA PHE A 445 -4.09 -10.35 20.33
C PHE A 445 -2.83 -11.20 20.08
N LEU A 446 -1.70 -10.58 19.73
CA LEU A 446 -0.43 -11.28 19.55
C LEU A 446 0.16 -11.80 20.87
N ALA A 447 -0.23 -11.24 22.02
CA ALA A 447 0.22 -11.71 23.33
C ALA A 447 -0.20 -13.15 23.66
N ASN A 448 -1.16 -13.71 22.93
CA ASN A 448 -1.59 -15.09 23.10
C ASN A 448 -0.42 -16.09 22.97
N SER A 449 -0.48 -17.17 23.74
CA SER A 449 0.54 -18.23 23.73
C SER A 449 0.46 -19.03 22.43
N VAL A 450 1.63 -19.26 21.83
CA VAL A 450 1.81 -20.18 20.70
C VAL A 450 2.04 -21.60 21.22
N ALA A 451 2.68 -21.74 22.38
CA ALA A 451 3.00 -23.05 22.98
C ALA A 451 1.75 -23.90 23.27
N SER A 452 0.59 -23.29 23.55
CA SER A 452 -0.67 -24.01 23.74
C SER A 452 -1.23 -24.67 22.47
N HIS A 453 -0.68 -24.35 21.29
CA HIS A 453 -1.14 -24.83 19.99
C HIS A 453 -0.29 -25.97 19.42
N VAL A 454 0.60 -26.56 20.22
CA VAL A 454 1.43 -27.70 19.82
C VAL A 454 0.55 -28.85 19.33
N GLN A 455 0.83 -29.32 18.12
CA GLN A 455 0.14 -30.44 17.48
C GLN A 455 1.08 -31.64 17.35
N THR A 456 0.52 -32.83 17.42
CA THR A 456 1.26 -34.06 17.14
C THR A 456 1.64 -34.12 15.66
N ALA A 457 2.92 -34.36 15.37
CA ALA A 457 3.47 -34.40 14.01
C ALA A 457 4.32 -35.67 13.77
N ASP A 458 4.72 -35.89 12.51
CA ASP A 458 5.66 -36.96 12.09
C ASP A 458 5.24 -38.37 12.59
N ARG A 459 4.02 -38.81 12.24
CA ARG A 459 3.47 -40.11 12.67
C ARG A 459 3.51 -40.33 14.19
N ASN A 460 3.24 -39.29 14.97
CA ASN A 460 3.29 -39.26 16.43
C ASN A 460 4.70 -39.36 17.05
N ASN A 461 5.76 -39.42 16.25
CA ASN A 461 7.13 -39.34 16.77
C ASN A 461 7.41 -37.96 17.41
N GLN A 462 6.86 -36.89 16.81
CA GLN A 462 6.97 -35.52 17.31
C GLN A 462 5.66 -35.12 18.01
N SER A 463 5.31 -35.87 19.05
CA SER A 463 4.14 -35.63 19.90
C SER A 463 4.23 -34.33 20.70
N VAL A 464 5.45 -33.85 20.94
CA VAL A 464 5.73 -32.52 21.50
C VAL A 464 6.72 -31.78 20.61
N ASN A 465 6.50 -30.48 20.43
CA ASN A 465 7.37 -29.60 19.66
C ASN A 465 7.31 -28.18 20.23
N SER A 466 8.35 -27.38 19.98
CA SER A 466 8.48 -26.06 20.61
C SER A 466 7.71 -24.96 19.90
N LEU A 467 7.50 -25.06 18.58
CA LEU A 467 6.99 -23.96 17.74
C LEU A 467 7.83 -22.66 17.86
N ALA A 468 9.11 -22.76 18.21
CA ALA A 468 9.98 -21.63 18.50
C ALA A 468 10.08 -20.60 17.36
N LEU A 469 10.18 -21.06 16.09
CA LEU A 469 10.17 -20.15 14.94
C LEU A 469 8.85 -19.39 14.80
N VAL A 470 7.72 -20.03 15.10
CA VAL A 470 6.40 -19.38 15.06
C VAL A 470 6.31 -18.33 16.17
N SER A 471 6.72 -18.67 17.39
CA SER A 471 6.75 -17.73 18.51
C SER A 471 7.63 -16.52 18.21
N SER A 472 8.84 -16.73 17.69
CA SER A 472 9.78 -15.66 17.32
C SER A 472 9.20 -14.69 16.27
N ARG A 473 8.49 -15.22 15.27
CA ARG A 473 7.82 -14.42 14.24
C ARG A 473 6.63 -13.62 14.78
N MET A 474 5.88 -14.16 15.73
CA MET A 474 4.79 -13.40 16.38
C MET A 474 5.35 -12.30 17.26
N THR A 475 6.48 -12.56 17.95
CA THR A 475 7.17 -11.56 18.76
C THR A 475 7.77 -10.43 17.91
N GLU A 476 8.32 -10.72 16.72
CA GLU A 476 8.75 -9.67 15.78
C GLU A 476 7.60 -8.75 15.38
N LYS A 477 6.45 -9.30 14.98
CA LYS A 477 5.26 -8.48 14.67
C LYS A 477 4.80 -7.63 15.86
N ALA A 478 4.85 -8.19 17.07
CA ALA A 478 4.54 -7.45 18.28
C ALA A 478 5.55 -6.30 18.50
N THR A 479 6.82 -6.53 18.18
CA THR A 479 7.89 -5.52 18.24
C THR A 479 7.64 -4.40 17.22
N GLU A 480 7.25 -4.73 15.98
CA GLU A 480 6.87 -3.75 14.95
C GLU A 480 5.70 -2.86 15.40
N LEU A 481 4.66 -3.45 16.00
CA LEU A 481 3.53 -2.70 16.58
C LEU A 481 3.98 -1.77 17.70
N LEU A 482 4.83 -2.23 18.63
CA LEU A 482 5.34 -1.38 19.71
C LEU A 482 6.22 -0.24 19.18
N ALA A 483 7.00 -0.47 18.13
CA ALA A 483 7.77 0.58 17.45
C ALA A 483 6.83 1.64 16.84
N MET A 484 5.75 1.22 16.16
CA MET A 484 4.73 2.14 15.63
C MET A 484 4.03 2.93 16.74
N MET A 485 3.73 2.28 17.87
CA MET A 485 3.17 2.96 19.05
C MET A 485 4.14 3.97 19.65
N SER A 486 5.42 3.61 19.73
CA SER A 486 6.48 4.48 20.25
C SER A 486 6.70 5.70 19.34
N ALA A 487 6.71 5.53 18.02
CA ALA A 487 6.81 6.64 17.06
C ALA A 487 5.59 7.57 17.15
N SER A 488 4.38 7.00 17.23
CA SER A 488 3.13 7.76 17.39
C SER A 488 3.09 8.55 18.70
N HIS A 489 3.54 7.93 19.79
CA HIS A 489 3.62 8.58 21.09
C HIS A 489 4.72 9.65 21.14
N LEU A 490 5.88 9.40 20.53
CA LEU A 490 6.98 10.38 20.42
C LEU A 490 6.53 11.66 19.70
N PHE A 491 5.77 11.52 18.60
CA PHE A 491 5.19 12.68 17.91
C PHE A 491 4.22 13.45 18.81
N THR A 492 3.32 12.72 19.49
CA THR A 492 2.33 13.29 20.43
C THR A 492 3.03 14.03 21.58
N LEU A 493 4.13 13.48 22.10
CA LEU A 493 4.95 14.09 23.14
C LEU A 493 5.66 15.35 22.66
N CYS A 494 6.30 15.32 21.48
CA CYS A 494 6.94 16.51 20.94
C CYS A 494 5.93 17.65 20.72
N GLN A 495 4.74 17.32 20.21
CA GLN A 495 3.64 18.28 20.07
C GLN A 495 3.19 18.84 21.43
N ALA A 496 3.02 17.98 22.45
CA ALA A 496 2.62 18.41 23.80
C ALA A 496 3.68 19.31 24.47
N LEU A 497 4.96 18.97 24.34
CA LEU A 497 6.06 19.76 24.89
C LEU A 497 6.16 21.13 24.22
N ASP A 498 5.96 21.19 22.91
CA ASP A 498 5.89 22.46 22.17
C ASP A 498 4.76 23.36 22.67
N LEU A 499 3.57 22.79 22.87
CA LEU A 499 2.42 23.53 23.42
C LEU A 499 2.68 24.00 24.86
N ARG A 500 3.36 23.19 25.68
CA ARG A 500 3.76 23.60 27.04
C ARG A 500 4.72 24.79 27.02
N ALA A 501 5.74 24.75 26.17
CA ALA A 501 6.72 25.83 26.07
C ALA A 501 6.07 27.13 25.59
N ARG A 502 5.20 27.06 24.58
CA ARG A 502 4.41 28.20 24.11
C ARG A 502 3.54 28.78 25.22
N ASP A 503 2.84 27.91 25.95
CA ASP A 503 1.96 28.36 27.04
C ASP A 503 2.78 29.03 28.16
N GLU A 504 3.97 28.51 28.50
CA GLU A 504 4.84 29.14 29.51
C GLU A 504 5.41 30.49 29.03
N ASP A 505 5.79 30.62 27.76
CA ASP A 505 6.21 31.90 27.17
C ASP A 505 5.08 32.93 27.24
N PHE A 506 3.85 32.52 26.90
CA PHE A 506 2.66 33.38 27.03
C PHE A 506 2.40 33.77 28.49
N LEU A 507 2.51 32.83 29.43
CA LEU A 507 2.32 33.12 30.85
C LEU A 507 3.36 34.12 31.38
N GLN A 508 4.60 34.07 30.90
CA GLN A 508 5.63 35.05 31.31
C GLN A 508 5.31 36.48 30.81
N GLU A 509 4.88 36.63 29.57
CA GLU A 509 4.49 37.95 29.03
C GLU A 509 3.17 38.44 29.62
N ALA A 510 2.18 37.55 29.78
CA ALA A 510 0.91 37.86 30.42
C ALA A 510 1.10 38.34 31.88
N HIS A 511 2.05 37.77 32.62
CA HIS A 511 2.36 38.22 33.99
C HIS A 511 2.87 39.67 34.02
N LYS A 512 3.76 40.05 33.08
CA LYS A 512 4.26 41.44 32.95
C LYS A 512 3.14 42.39 32.56
N LEU A 513 2.31 41.98 31.60
CA LEU A 513 1.16 42.74 31.14
C LEU A 513 0.15 42.96 32.28
N MET A 514 -0.15 41.93 33.07
CA MET A 514 -1.04 42.03 34.22
C MET A 514 -0.49 42.99 35.28
N HIS A 515 0.81 42.93 35.58
CA HIS A 515 1.42 43.86 36.53
C HIS A 515 1.32 45.31 36.05
N LYS A 516 1.59 45.57 34.75
CA LYS A 516 1.45 46.90 34.15
C LYS A 516 0.00 47.39 34.19
N ASN A 517 -0.92 46.60 33.66
CA ASN A 517 -2.34 46.96 33.55
C ASN A 517 -3.04 47.11 34.92
N LEU A 518 -2.60 46.38 35.94
CA LEU A 518 -3.10 46.55 37.32
C LEU A 518 -2.59 47.86 37.94
N THR A 519 -1.33 48.21 37.69
CA THR A 519 -0.74 49.47 38.17
C THR A 519 -1.47 50.66 37.54
N ASP A 520 -1.77 50.61 36.24
CA ASP A 520 -2.52 51.65 35.53
C ASP A 520 -3.97 51.79 36.03
N LEU A 521 -4.62 50.67 36.40
CA LEU A 521 -5.98 50.66 36.94
C LEU A 521 -6.08 51.40 38.28
N PHE A 522 -5.13 51.16 39.19
CA PHE A 522 -5.14 51.68 40.56
C PHE A 522 -4.25 52.90 40.79
N THR A 523 -3.66 53.46 39.72
CA THR A 523 -2.89 54.71 39.80
C THR A 523 -3.74 55.80 40.48
N GLY A 524 -3.30 56.24 41.66
CA GLY A 524 -3.98 57.26 42.47
C GLY A 524 -5.10 56.77 43.42
N THR A 525 -5.33 55.45 43.56
CA THR A 525 -6.42 54.88 44.40
C THR A 525 -5.93 53.90 45.48
N LEU A 526 -4.89 53.10 45.21
CA LEU A 526 -4.27 52.18 46.18
C LEU A 526 -2.77 52.47 46.32
N ASN A 527 -2.17 52.07 47.45
CA ASN A 527 -0.73 52.20 47.68
C ASN A 527 0.06 51.13 46.89
N SER A 528 1.31 51.43 46.50
CA SER A 528 2.18 50.49 45.76
C SER A 528 2.38 49.15 46.46
N ASP A 529 2.39 49.14 47.80
CA ASP A 529 2.60 47.93 48.61
C ASP A 529 1.38 46.99 48.56
N GLU A 530 0.16 47.52 48.53
CA GLU A 530 -1.08 46.73 48.43
C GLU A 530 -1.20 46.07 47.05
N ILE A 531 -0.79 46.78 45.99
CA ILE A 531 -0.72 46.26 44.62
C ILE A 531 0.29 45.11 44.55
N SER A 532 1.49 45.29 45.13
CA SER A 532 2.53 44.26 45.12
C SER A 532 2.14 42.98 45.85
N THR A 533 1.28 43.09 46.88
CA THR A 533 0.81 41.95 47.69
C THR A 533 -0.34 41.19 47.01
N ALA A 534 -1.16 41.88 46.20
CA ALA A 534 -2.30 41.27 45.51
C ALA A 534 -1.91 40.52 44.22
N VAL A 535 -0.85 40.95 43.53
CA VAL A 535 -0.39 40.37 42.25
C VAL A 535 -0.15 38.85 42.31
N PRO A 536 0.55 38.29 43.32
CA PRO A 536 0.80 36.85 43.38
C PRO A 536 -0.49 36.01 43.47
N SER A 537 -1.45 36.43 44.30
CA SER A 537 -2.70 35.69 44.48
C SER A 537 -3.62 35.81 43.27
N MET A 538 -3.67 37.00 42.66
CA MET A 538 -4.38 37.21 41.39
C MET A 538 -3.77 36.37 40.25
N TRP A 539 -2.45 36.23 40.23
CA TRP A 539 -1.73 35.41 39.26
C TRP A 539 -2.04 33.91 39.41
N THR A 540 -2.17 33.41 40.63
CA THR A 540 -2.63 32.03 40.88
C THR A 540 -4.04 31.81 40.32
N THR A 541 -4.95 32.75 40.53
CA THR A 541 -6.31 32.70 39.97
C THR A 541 -6.29 32.76 38.43
N PHE A 542 -5.42 33.59 37.84
CA PHE A 542 -5.24 33.65 36.38
C PHE A 542 -4.79 32.30 35.82
N ARG A 543 -3.73 31.69 36.38
CA ARG A 543 -3.21 30.39 35.94
C ARG A 543 -4.26 29.30 36.05
N SER A 544 -5.00 29.26 37.15
CA SER A 544 -6.08 28.29 37.37
C SER A 544 -7.22 28.45 36.36
N SER A 545 -7.69 29.68 36.13
CA SER A 545 -8.72 29.98 35.12
C SER A 545 -8.24 29.67 33.70
N TRP A 546 -6.98 29.99 33.37
CA TRP A 546 -6.38 29.69 32.07
C TRP A 546 -6.40 28.18 31.82
N GLN A 547 -5.94 27.36 32.77
CA GLN A 547 -5.91 25.91 32.63
C GLN A 547 -7.31 25.29 32.50
N LYS A 548 -8.28 25.78 33.29
CA LYS A 548 -9.67 25.27 33.27
C LYS A 548 -10.38 25.50 31.94
N ASN A 549 -10.07 26.58 31.25
CA ASN A 549 -10.75 27.02 30.03
C ASN A 549 -9.99 26.65 28.74
N ASN A 550 -9.19 25.58 28.76
CA ASN A 550 -8.36 25.09 27.64
C ASN A 550 -9.14 24.55 26.43
N THR A 551 -10.45 24.32 26.56
CA THR A 551 -11.34 23.84 25.47
C THR A 551 -11.99 24.97 24.66
N LEU A 552 -11.90 26.22 25.14
CA LEU A 552 -12.51 27.37 24.49
C LEU A 552 -11.60 27.93 23.37
N GLU A 553 -12.23 28.53 22.37
CA GLU A 553 -11.54 29.39 21.39
C GLU A 553 -10.72 30.48 22.11
N PRO A 554 -9.51 30.83 21.64
CA PRO A 554 -8.64 31.82 22.30
C PRO A 554 -9.33 33.12 22.73
N ASN A 555 -10.20 33.70 21.91
CA ASN A 555 -10.94 34.93 22.23
C ASN A 555 -11.88 34.74 23.44
N LYS A 556 -12.65 33.64 23.43
CA LYS A 556 -13.57 33.29 24.51
C LYS A 556 -12.82 32.89 25.78
N ARG A 557 -11.68 32.21 25.65
CA ARG A 557 -10.79 31.88 26.76
C ARG A 557 -10.30 33.15 27.46
N CYS A 558 -9.77 34.12 26.71
CA CYS A 558 -9.34 35.41 27.27
C CYS A 558 -10.49 36.19 27.92
N GLN A 559 -11.69 36.14 27.31
CA GLN A 559 -12.88 36.76 27.89
C GLN A 559 -13.23 36.14 29.26
N GLN A 560 -13.29 34.81 29.36
CA GLN A 560 -13.62 34.14 30.61
C GLN A 560 -12.56 34.42 31.69
N VAL A 561 -11.27 34.34 31.33
CA VAL A 561 -10.16 34.61 32.25
C VAL A 561 -10.20 36.05 32.77
N SER A 562 -10.47 37.03 31.91
CA SER A 562 -10.64 38.43 32.33
C SER A 562 -11.82 38.61 33.29
N SER A 563 -12.92 37.87 33.09
CA SER A 563 -14.11 37.91 33.96
C SER A 563 -13.83 37.29 35.34
N ASP A 564 -13.07 36.20 35.38
CA ASP A 564 -12.72 35.51 36.63
C ASP A 564 -11.79 36.37 37.49
N ILE A 565 -10.85 37.08 36.87
CA ILE A 565 -9.98 38.05 37.56
C ILE A 565 -10.78 39.22 38.13
N VAL A 566 -11.70 39.80 37.35
CA VAL A 566 -12.56 40.89 37.86
C VAL A 566 -13.40 40.40 39.04
N SER A 567 -13.94 39.19 38.96
CA SER A 567 -14.70 38.58 40.06
C SER A 567 -13.83 38.41 41.31
N TYR A 568 -12.58 37.99 41.16
CA TYR A 568 -11.62 37.90 42.26
C TYR A 568 -11.29 39.26 42.87
N LEU A 569 -11.07 40.30 42.06
CA LEU A 569 -10.84 41.66 42.54
C LEU A 569 -12.04 42.21 43.30
N MET A 570 -13.26 41.89 42.85
CA MET A 570 -14.50 42.28 43.52
C MET A 570 -14.66 41.64 44.91
N ASP A 571 -14.14 40.43 45.11
CA ASP A 571 -14.19 39.71 46.40
C ASP A 571 -13.09 40.17 47.37
N LYS A 572 -11.91 40.56 46.84
CA LYS A 572 -10.73 40.89 47.68
C LYS A 572 -10.64 42.33 48.15
N PHE A 573 -11.15 43.28 47.38
CA PHE A 573 -11.06 44.71 47.71
C PHE A 573 -12.40 45.20 48.25
N ASP A 574 -12.37 45.97 49.35
CA ASP A 574 -13.57 46.60 49.90
C ASP A 574 -13.84 47.92 49.18
N PHE A 575 -14.88 47.94 48.35
CA PHE A 575 -15.28 49.11 47.56
C PHE A 575 -16.27 50.05 48.31
N SER A 576 -16.50 49.82 49.61
CA SER A 576 -17.50 50.53 50.42
C SER A 576 -17.17 52.01 50.72
N THR A 577 -15.93 52.46 50.52
CA THR A 577 -15.42 53.77 50.97
C THR A 577 -15.34 54.86 49.88
N GLY A 578 -15.73 54.57 48.63
CA GLY A 578 -15.66 55.52 47.49
C GLY A 578 -16.89 55.50 46.56
N LYS A 579 -16.91 56.38 45.53
CA LYS A 579 -17.97 56.44 44.50
C LYS A 579 -18.05 55.13 43.71
N LEU A 580 -18.81 54.16 44.21
CA LEU A 580 -18.99 52.80 43.68
C LEU A 580 -19.22 52.77 42.15
N ALA A 581 -20.05 53.68 41.63
CA ALA A 581 -20.35 53.79 40.20
C ALA A 581 -19.11 54.08 39.33
N HIS A 582 -18.19 54.92 39.82
CA HIS A 582 -16.97 55.27 39.09
C HIS A 582 -15.96 54.11 39.06
N ILE A 583 -15.89 53.33 40.15
CA ILE A 583 -15.00 52.18 40.24
C ILE A 583 -15.50 51.03 39.36
N LEU A 584 -16.81 50.74 39.39
CA LEU A 584 -17.42 49.73 38.51
C LEU A 584 -17.25 50.07 37.02
N GLN A 585 -17.42 51.34 36.65
CA GLN A 585 -17.20 51.79 35.27
C GLN A 585 -15.74 51.63 34.83
N ARG A 586 -14.78 51.93 35.71
CA ARG A 586 -13.35 51.70 35.43
C ARG A 586 -13.00 50.21 35.34
N LEU A 587 -13.57 49.36 36.21
CA LEU A 587 -13.38 47.90 36.15
C LEU A 587 -13.93 47.29 34.85
N GLN A 588 -15.12 47.73 34.41
CA GLN A 588 -15.71 47.24 33.16
C GLN A 588 -14.93 47.71 31.92
N ALA A 589 -14.45 48.95 31.91
CA ALA A 589 -13.57 49.44 30.86
C ALA A 589 -12.23 48.66 30.85
N TRP A 590 -11.67 48.42 32.03
CA TRP A 590 -10.42 47.67 32.21
C TRP A 590 -10.54 46.21 31.78
N GLN A 591 -11.65 45.53 32.09
CA GLN A 591 -11.89 44.16 31.63
C GLN A 591 -11.80 44.06 30.11
N ASN A 592 -12.39 45.02 29.38
CA ASN A 592 -12.32 45.04 27.92
C ASN A 592 -10.91 45.29 27.40
N VAL A 593 -10.14 46.18 28.04
CA VAL A 593 -8.73 46.44 27.72
C VAL A 593 -7.90 45.19 27.96
N LEU A 594 -7.98 44.60 29.16
CA LEU A 594 -7.26 43.39 29.53
C LEU A 594 -7.58 42.23 28.58
N ARG A 595 -8.84 42.02 28.22
CA ARG A 595 -9.24 41.00 27.25
C ARG A 595 -8.56 41.20 25.91
N ASN A 596 -8.60 42.42 25.37
CA ASN A 596 -8.02 42.72 24.05
C ASN A 596 -6.50 42.57 24.07
N ASP A 597 -5.84 43.04 25.13
CA ASP A 597 -4.39 42.91 25.29
C ASP A 597 -3.98 41.44 25.40
N LEU A 598 -4.71 40.62 26.18
CA LEU A 598 -4.44 39.18 26.31
C LEU A 598 -4.61 38.43 24.98
N VAL A 599 -5.63 38.77 24.18
CA VAL A 599 -5.84 38.18 22.85
C VAL A 599 -4.70 38.56 21.91
N SER A 600 -4.30 39.84 21.90
CA SER A 600 -3.21 40.34 21.08
C SER A 600 -1.89 39.65 21.46
N GLU A 601 -1.59 39.58 22.75
CA GLU A 601 -0.36 38.97 23.26
C GLU A 601 -0.33 37.46 22.98
N TYR A 602 -1.43 36.74 23.22
CA TYR A 602 -1.52 35.30 22.91
C TYR A 602 -1.29 35.03 21.42
N THR A 603 -1.89 35.84 20.56
CA THR A 603 -1.75 35.71 19.10
C THR A 603 -0.30 35.98 18.67
N SER A 604 0.31 37.04 19.20
CA SER A 604 1.70 37.42 18.95
C SER A 604 2.67 36.30 19.36
N VAL A 605 2.53 35.78 20.58
CA VAL A 605 3.38 34.67 21.09
C VAL A 605 3.18 33.41 20.26
N ARG A 606 1.94 33.07 19.90
CA ARG A 606 1.64 31.90 19.06
C ARG A 606 2.30 32.01 17.68
N ASP A 607 2.15 33.14 17.01
CA ASP A 607 2.66 33.33 15.65
C ASP A 607 4.20 33.38 15.65
N ALA A 608 4.82 33.99 16.67
CA ALA A 608 6.26 33.93 16.88
C ALA A 608 6.75 32.48 17.11
N PHE A 609 6.00 31.69 17.89
CA PHE A 609 6.33 30.29 18.18
C PHE A 609 6.21 29.38 16.95
N PHE A 610 5.30 29.68 16.02
CA PHE A 610 5.19 28.96 14.75
C PHE A 610 6.45 29.13 13.88
N ILE A 611 7.17 30.25 14.03
CA ILE A 611 8.42 30.51 13.32
C ILE A 611 9.62 29.88 14.07
N LYS A 612 9.67 30.04 15.40
CA LYS A 612 10.80 29.58 16.21
C LYS A 612 10.35 29.07 17.58
N GLN A 613 10.54 27.78 17.81
CA GLN A 613 10.16 27.12 19.06
C GLN A 613 11.23 27.32 20.15
N SER A 614 10.79 27.73 21.35
CA SER A 614 11.61 27.91 22.55
C SER A 614 11.73 26.63 23.40
N THR A 615 11.10 25.52 22.96
CA THR A 615 10.91 24.28 23.73
C THR A 615 12.20 23.73 24.36
N HIS A 616 13.31 23.76 23.63
CA HIS A 616 14.60 23.28 24.10
C HIS A 616 15.14 23.98 25.37
N LEU A 617 14.64 25.16 25.72
CA LEU A 617 15.03 25.92 26.93
C LEU A 617 14.39 25.40 28.23
N TYR A 618 13.32 24.62 28.10
CA TYR A 618 12.51 24.12 29.21
C TYR A 618 12.75 22.63 29.50
N LEU A 619 13.23 21.88 28.52
CA LEU A 619 13.49 20.44 28.61
C LEU A 619 14.78 20.11 29.38
N SER A 620 14.83 18.90 29.93
CA SER A 620 16.06 18.32 30.48
C SER A 620 17.15 18.10 29.42
N LYS A 621 18.40 17.88 29.87
CA LYS A 621 19.54 17.57 28.98
C LYS A 621 19.34 16.29 28.16
N SER A 622 18.57 15.32 28.66
CA SER A 622 18.37 14.03 28.00
C SER A 622 17.22 14.11 27.01
N THR A 623 16.07 14.63 27.44
CA THR A 623 14.86 14.71 26.60
C THR A 623 15.01 15.74 25.47
N VAL A 624 15.80 16.81 25.66
CA VAL A 624 16.11 17.75 24.58
C VAL A 624 16.87 17.10 23.42
N ARG A 625 17.70 16.08 23.67
CA ARG A 625 18.41 15.37 22.58
C ARG A 625 17.43 14.60 21.70
N LEU A 626 16.46 13.92 22.31
CA LEU A 626 15.44 13.18 21.57
C LEU A 626 14.48 14.14 20.84
N TYR A 627 14.10 15.25 21.48
CA TYR A 627 13.34 16.31 20.83
C TYR A 627 14.08 16.91 19.62
N ASN A 628 15.36 17.25 19.77
CA ASN A 628 16.19 17.77 18.68
C ASN A 628 16.43 16.73 17.58
N PHE A 629 16.51 15.45 17.92
CA PHE A 629 16.56 14.38 16.93
C PHE A 629 15.31 14.42 16.03
N VAL A 630 14.11 14.53 16.61
CA VAL A 630 12.86 14.63 15.84
C VAL A 630 12.76 15.95 15.06
N ARG A 631 12.92 17.09 15.72
CA ARG A 631 12.74 18.41 15.09
C ARG A 631 13.85 18.80 14.11
N ASN A 632 15.11 18.51 14.45
CA ASN A 632 16.27 19.02 13.70
C ASN A 632 16.94 17.96 12.81
N GLN A 633 17.03 16.70 13.25
CA GLN A 633 17.69 15.66 12.42
C GLN A 633 16.70 15.01 11.45
N LEU A 634 15.53 14.60 11.94
CA LEU A 634 14.46 14.05 11.12
C LEU A 634 13.62 15.12 10.41
N GLN A 635 13.80 16.41 10.75
CA GLN A 635 13.10 17.54 10.14
C GLN A 635 11.57 17.42 10.22
N VAL A 636 11.06 16.87 11.33
CA VAL A 636 9.63 16.74 11.61
C VAL A 636 9.11 18.04 12.24
N PRO A 637 8.36 18.89 11.52
CA PRO A 637 7.97 20.21 12.02
C PRO A 637 6.93 20.13 13.15
N PHE A 638 6.78 21.23 13.88
CA PHE A 638 5.66 21.44 14.79
C PHE A 638 4.35 21.57 14.00
N HIS A 639 3.31 20.83 14.38
CA HIS A 639 2.06 20.81 13.64
C HIS A 639 1.14 21.95 14.08
N ARG A 640 0.89 22.91 13.19
CA ARG A 640 0.13 24.15 13.44
C ARG A 640 -1.39 23.95 13.43
N GLY A 641 -1.89 22.80 12.97
CA GLY A 641 -3.32 22.47 12.95
C GLY A 641 -3.89 22.53 11.53
N LEU A 642 -5.06 23.16 11.34
CA LEU A 642 -5.61 23.37 9.99
C LEU A 642 -4.66 24.09 9.02
N PRO A 643 -3.82 25.07 9.44
CA PRO A 643 -2.88 25.72 8.53
C PRO A 643 -1.91 24.77 7.82
N ASP A 644 -1.67 23.59 8.40
CA ASP A 644 -0.82 22.54 7.82
C ASP A 644 -1.62 21.46 7.07
N HIS A 645 -2.93 21.66 6.83
CA HIS A 645 -3.74 20.70 6.10
C HIS A 645 -3.68 20.96 4.58
N PRO A 646 -3.16 20.02 3.76
CA PRO A 646 -3.27 20.11 2.30
C PRO A 646 -4.72 19.88 1.87
N PRO A 647 -5.45 20.78 1.19
CA PRO A 647 -5.00 21.89 0.34
C PRO A 647 -5.71 23.22 0.67
N LEU A 648 -5.70 23.67 1.93
CA LEU A 648 -6.39 24.91 2.31
C LEU A 648 -5.73 26.12 1.61
N LYS A 649 -6.29 26.49 0.46
CA LYS A 649 -5.98 27.68 -0.33
C LYS A 649 -6.29 28.93 0.50
N ASP A 650 -5.33 29.43 1.26
CA ASP A 650 -5.28 30.85 1.63
C ASP A 650 -3.92 31.34 2.20
N GLN A 651 -2.83 30.56 2.10
CA GLN A 651 -1.51 31.05 2.51
C GLN A 651 -0.48 30.84 1.41
N SER A 652 -0.31 31.89 0.60
CA SER A 652 0.58 31.97 -0.56
C SER A 652 2.09 32.09 -0.25
N ASP A 653 2.55 31.86 0.99
CA ASP A 653 3.94 32.18 1.38
C ASP A 653 4.78 31.04 2.00
N HIS A 654 4.27 29.81 2.17
CA HIS A 654 5.08 28.71 2.70
C HIS A 654 5.38 27.62 1.66
N LYS A 655 6.63 27.62 1.16
CA LYS A 655 7.22 26.70 0.17
C LYS A 655 7.38 25.23 0.59
N GLN A 656 6.76 24.77 1.67
CA GLN A 656 6.81 23.36 2.09
C GLN A 656 5.46 22.71 1.81
N ALA A 657 5.45 21.71 0.92
CA ALA A 657 4.27 20.89 0.65
C ALA A 657 3.77 20.31 1.99
N ALA A 658 2.57 20.69 2.39
CA ALA A 658 1.99 20.26 3.65
C ALA A 658 1.83 18.72 3.66
N GLU A 659 2.62 18.04 4.48
CA GLU A 659 2.59 16.58 4.62
C GLU A 659 1.56 16.15 5.67
N THR A 660 0.90 15.01 5.45
CA THR A 660 0.01 14.45 6.48
C THR A 660 0.80 13.98 7.70
N ILE A 661 0.17 14.00 8.88
CA ILE A 661 0.73 13.42 10.12
C ILE A 661 1.27 12.00 9.90
N GLY A 662 0.58 11.18 9.08
CA GLY A 662 1.02 9.82 8.75
C GLY A 662 2.32 9.78 7.94
N THR A 663 2.53 10.74 7.03
CA THR A 663 3.77 10.88 6.28
C THR A 663 4.92 11.30 7.20
N THR A 664 4.66 12.20 8.14
CA THR A 664 5.63 12.65 9.13
C THR A 664 6.04 11.52 10.08
N LEU A 665 5.08 10.71 10.55
CA LEU A 665 5.34 9.51 11.37
C LEU A 665 6.18 8.47 10.61
N ARG A 666 6.05 8.38 9.29
CA ARG A 666 6.89 7.49 8.45
C ARG A 666 8.36 7.84 8.53
N ILE A 667 8.72 9.12 8.65
CA ILE A 667 10.12 9.58 8.75
C ILE A 667 10.73 9.11 10.08
N ALA A 668 9.97 9.16 11.17
CA ALA A 668 10.39 8.64 12.48
C ALA A 668 10.52 7.11 12.54
N MET A 669 9.91 6.39 11.58
CA MET A 669 9.95 4.92 11.46
C MET A 669 10.99 4.41 10.44
N ALA A 670 11.70 5.28 9.70
CA ALA A 670 12.70 4.84 8.73
C ALA A 670 14.00 4.45 9.46
N PRO A 671 14.46 3.18 9.34
CA PRO A 671 14.80 2.59 8.04
C PRO A 671 14.30 1.13 7.85
N GLN A 672 13.65 0.82 6.71
CA GLN A 672 13.75 -0.46 5.95
C GLN A 672 12.67 -0.75 4.89
N TYR A 673 11.72 0.13 4.57
CA TYR A 673 10.74 -0.16 3.50
C TYR A 673 10.76 0.87 2.37
N GLY A 674 11.30 0.44 1.22
CA GLY A 674 11.54 1.26 0.04
C GLY A 674 10.27 1.90 -0.57
N PRO A 675 10.40 3.09 -1.21
CA PRO A 675 9.30 3.89 -1.77
C PRO A 675 8.67 3.34 -3.07
N SER A 676 8.97 2.10 -3.47
CA SER A 676 8.57 1.54 -4.78
C SER A 676 7.11 1.05 -4.84
N ARG A 677 6.53 0.62 -3.72
CA ARG A 677 5.20 -0.02 -3.70
C ARG A 677 4.03 0.95 -3.91
N LEU A 678 4.17 2.20 -3.47
CA LEU A 678 3.21 3.24 -3.82
C LEU A 678 3.32 3.59 -5.30
N LYS A 679 4.54 3.74 -5.84
CA LYS A 679 4.76 4.13 -7.25
C LYS A 679 4.22 3.13 -8.27
N PHE A 680 4.19 1.82 -7.97
CA PHE A 680 3.61 0.83 -8.89
C PHE A 680 2.07 0.85 -8.87
N ARG A 681 1.46 0.87 -7.69
CA ARG A 681 0.00 0.77 -7.52
C ARG A 681 -0.74 2.04 -7.94
N SER A 682 -0.05 3.18 -7.94
CA SER A 682 -0.49 4.43 -8.57
C SER A 682 0.16 4.70 -9.92
N SER A 683 0.88 3.72 -10.51
CA SER A 683 1.50 3.88 -11.82
C SER A 683 0.42 4.09 -12.88
N PRO A 684 0.51 5.13 -13.72
CA PRO A 684 -0.39 5.31 -14.84
C PRO A 684 -0.46 4.07 -15.75
N ASN A 685 0.65 3.34 -15.91
CA ASN A 685 0.68 2.09 -16.68
C ASN A 685 -0.15 0.97 -16.04
N PHE A 686 -0.12 0.85 -14.71
CA PHE A 686 -0.86 -0.18 -13.98
C PHE A 686 -2.37 0.10 -13.99
N ILE A 687 -2.77 1.36 -13.76
CA ILE A 687 -4.17 1.78 -13.85
C ILE A 687 -4.73 1.49 -15.25
N ARG A 688 -3.96 1.84 -16.30
CA ARG A 688 -4.34 1.55 -17.69
C ARG A 688 -4.42 0.05 -17.99
N GLY A 689 -3.46 -0.74 -17.51
CA GLY A 689 -3.47 -2.19 -17.65
C GLY A 689 -4.70 -2.82 -16.99
N SER A 690 -5.04 -2.37 -15.78
CA SER A 690 -6.25 -2.82 -15.09
C SER A 690 -7.52 -2.46 -15.87
N VAL A 691 -7.64 -1.22 -16.37
CA VAL A 691 -8.79 -0.79 -17.17
C VAL A 691 -8.90 -1.62 -18.47
N ALA A 692 -7.79 -1.85 -19.16
CA ALA A 692 -7.75 -2.65 -20.38
C ALA A 692 -8.19 -4.09 -20.13
N ILE A 693 -7.73 -4.71 -19.04
CA ILE A 693 -8.13 -6.07 -18.66
C ILE A 693 -9.59 -6.11 -18.21
N GLY A 694 -10.08 -5.10 -17.49
CA GLY A 694 -11.49 -5.03 -17.10
C GLY A 694 -12.44 -4.90 -18.30
N LEU A 695 -12.07 -4.13 -19.32
CA LEU A 695 -12.82 -4.04 -20.58
C LEU A 695 -12.73 -5.32 -21.41
N PHE A 696 -11.54 -5.95 -21.45
CA PHE A 696 -11.34 -7.23 -22.09
C PHE A 696 -12.24 -8.31 -21.46
N THR A 697 -12.29 -8.40 -20.13
CA THR A 697 -13.12 -9.37 -19.41
C THR A 697 -14.61 -9.17 -19.69
N ASP A 698 -15.11 -7.93 -19.66
CA ASP A 698 -16.52 -7.64 -19.97
C ASP A 698 -16.90 -8.07 -21.39
N LEU A 699 -16.07 -7.74 -22.38
CA LEU A 699 -16.30 -8.09 -23.79
C LEU A 699 -16.09 -9.59 -24.07
N LEU A 700 -15.15 -10.24 -23.37
CA LEU A 700 -14.90 -11.68 -23.48
C LEU A 700 -16.12 -12.47 -23.02
N LEU A 701 -16.66 -12.13 -21.85
CA LEU A 701 -17.81 -12.83 -21.27
C LEU A 701 -19.05 -12.65 -22.12
N HIS A 702 -19.30 -11.44 -22.63
CA HIS A 702 -20.40 -11.22 -23.58
C HIS A 702 -20.19 -12.02 -24.88
N GLY A 703 -19.01 -11.95 -25.48
CA GLY A 703 -18.72 -12.63 -26.74
C GLY A 703 -18.79 -14.16 -26.66
N ILE A 704 -18.51 -14.74 -25.49
CA ILE A 704 -18.63 -16.18 -25.24
C ILE A 704 -20.11 -16.60 -25.19
N ILE A 705 -20.98 -15.74 -24.66
CA ILE A 705 -22.40 -16.01 -24.51
C ILE A 705 -23.10 -16.09 -25.87
N VAL A 706 -22.77 -15.20 -26.82
CA VAL A 706 -23.46 -15.09 -28.12
C VAL A 706 -23.60 -16.43 -28.87
N PRO A 707 -22.53 -17.20 -29.15
CA PRO A 707 -22.65 -18.45 -29.90
C PRO A 707 -23.24 -19.61 -29.07
N VAL A 708 -23.11 -19.57 -27.75
CA VAL A 708 -23.56 -20.65 -26.85
C VAL A 708 -25.05 -20.49 -26.49
N LEU A 709 -25.61 -19.28 -26.61
CA LEU A 709 -26.97 -18.95 -26.18
C LEU A 709 -28.09 -19.77 -26.86
N PRO A 710 -28.10 -20.00 -28.19
CA PRO A 710 -29.12 -20.84 -28.82
C PRO A 710 -29.10 -22.28 -28.31
N PHE A 711 -27.91 -22.82 -28.04
CA PHE A 711 -27.73 -24.17 -27.50
C PHE A 711 -28.20 -24.27 -26.05
N ILE A 712 -27.93 -23.26 -25.21
CA ILE A 712 -28.46 -23.21 -23.82
C ILE A 712 -29.99 -23.21 -23.82
N LEU A 713 -30.61 -22.45 -24.72
CA LEU A 713 -32.07 -22.34 -24.82
C LEU A 713 -32.72 -23.66 -25.31
N HIS A 714 -32.05 -24.37 -26.20
CA HIS A 714 -32.48 -25.69 -26.67
C HIS A 714 -32.23 -26.78 -25.60
N ASP A 715 -31.01 -26.85 -25.06
CA ASP A 715 -30.56 -27.96 -24.21
C ASP A 715 -31.07 -27.86 -22.76
N ARG A 716 -31.29 -26.65 -22.23
CA ARG A 716 -31.75 -26.45 -20.83
C ARG A 716 -33.21 -26.08 -20.69
N LEU A 717 -33.76 -25.35 -21.67
CA LEU A 717 -35.14 -24.85 -21.64
C LEU A 717 -36.05 -25.61 -22.61
N HIS A 718 -35.51 -26.57 -23.37
CA HIS A 718 -36.23 -27.42 -24.31
C HIS A 718 -37.10 -26.64 -25.30
N LEU A 719 -36.63 -25.45 -25.70
CA LEU A 719 -37.33 -24.61 -26.67
C LEU A 719 -37.11 -25.14 -28.09
N PRO A 720 -38.16 -25.14 -28.95
CA PRO A 720 -37.99 -25.43 -30.38
C PRO A 720 -37.00 -24.46 -31.04
N ASP A 721 -36.21 -24.92 -32.02
CA ASP A 721 -35.15 -24.14 -32.68
C ASP A 721 -35.60 -22.76 -33.17
N SER A 722 -36.82 -22.68 -33.73
CA SER A 722 -37.43 -21.43 -34.19
C SER A 722 -37.68 -20.42 -33.07
N GLN A 723 -37.98 -20.90 -31.86
CA GLN A 723 -38.16 -20.08 -30.67
C GLN A 723 -36.83 -19.77 -29.96
N ALA A 724 -35.89 -20.71 -29.96
CA ALA A 724 -34.55 -20.53 -29.36
C ALA A 724 -33.79 -19.37 -30.05
N GLN A 725 -33.83 -19.30 -31.39
CA GLN A 725 -33.20 -18.21 -32.15
C GLN A 725 -33.87 -16.84 -31.86
N LEU A 726 -35.20 -16.82 -31.71
CA LEU A 726 -35.95 -15.62 -31.37
C LEU A 726 -35.61 -15.11 -29.95
N TRP A 727 -35.52 -16.03 -28.99
CA TRP A 727 -35.17 -15.69 -27.60
C TRP A 727 -33.70 -15.30 -27.44
N ALA A 728 -32.77 -15.91 -28.18
CA ALA A 728 -31.38 -15.47 -28.20
C ALA A 728 -31.25 -14.01 -28.66
N SER A 729 -31.99 -13.65 -29.72
CA SER A 729 -32.05 -12.27 -30.23
C SER A 729 -32.63 -11.29 -29.20
N LYS A 730 -33.71 -11.69 -28.49
CA LYS A 730 -34.31 -10.88 -27.42
C LYS A 730 -33.36 -10.65 -26.24
N LEU A 731 -32.62 -11.67 -25.83
CA LEU A 731 -31.65 -11.56 -24.74
C LEU A 731 -30.49 -10.63 -25.11
N LEU A 732 -29.95 -10.69 -26.34
CA LEU A 732 -28.96 -9.74 -26.82
C LEU A 732 -29.49 -8.30 -26.86
N ALA A 733 -30.76 -8.12 -27.24
CA ALA A 733 -31.41 -6.80 -27.19
C ALA A 733 -31.57 -6.28 -25.75
N ILE A 734 -31.88 -7.16 -24.79
CA ILE A 734 -31.99 -6.81 -23.36
C ILE A 734 -30.62 -6.37 -22.79
N TYR A 735 -29.53 -7.02 -23.18
CA TYR A 735 -28.16 -6.60 -22.80
C TYR A 735 -27.87 -5.16 -23.25
N ALA A 736 -28.12 -4.89 -24.53
CA ALA A 736 -27.87 -3.59 -25.13
C ALA A 736 -28.78 -2.52 -24.51
N ALA A 737 -30.07 -2.83 -24.30
CA ALA A 737 -31.01 -1.93 -23.65
C ALA A 737 -30.61 -1.58 -22.21
N SER A 738 -30.19 -2.58 -21.41
CA SER A 738 -29.68 -2.36 -20.05
C SER A 738 -28.46 -1.41 -20.09
N THR A 739 -27.52 -1.67 -21.00
CA THR A 739 -26.33 -0.84 -21.15
C THR A 739 -26.69 0.61 -21.48
N VAL A 740 -27.63 0.85 -22.40
CA VAL A 740 -28.10 2.21 -22.75
C VAL A 740 -28.68 2.93 -21.52
N VAL A 741 -29.55 2.26 -20.77
CA VAL A 741 -30.22 2.83 -19.58
C VAL A 741 -29.20 3.23 -18.51
N PHE A 742 -28.19 2.39 -18.27
CA PHE A 742 -27.23 2.63 -17.19
C PHE A 742 -26.00 3.47 -17.60
N SER A 743 -25.77 3.73 -18.89
CA SER A 743 -24.56 4.44 -19.35
C SER A 743 -24.49 5.91 -18.90
N ILE A 744 -25.60 6.65 -18.98
CA ILE A 744 -25.64 8.07 -18.54
C ILE A 744 -25.55 8.17 -17.00
N PRO A 745 -26.32 7.40 -16.19
CA PRO A 745 -26.17 7.39 -14.74
C PRO A 745 -24.77 6.99 -14.27
N SER A 746 -24.12 6.05 -14.97
CA SER A 746 -22.76 5.61 -14.64
C SER A 746 -21.74 6.74 -14.80
N GLY A 747 -21.82 7.50 -15.89
CA GLY A 747 -20.96 8.68 -16.10
C GLY A 747 -21.23 9.80 -15.09
N TRP A 748 -22.50 10.02 -14.73
CA TRP A 748 -22.89 10.98 -13.69
C TRP A 748 -22.38 10.58 -12.29
N LEU A 749 -22.52 9.30 -11.92
CA LEU A 749 -22.02 8.76 -10.66
C LEU A 749 -20.49 8.90 -10.55
N ALA A 750 -19.78 8.61 -11.64
CA ALA A 750 -18.32 8.66 -11.72
C ALA A 750 -17.74 10.07 -11.50
N ASP A 751 -18.45 11.13 -11.89
CA ASP A 751 -17.98 12.51 -11.74
C ASP A 751 -18.26 13.09 -10.34
N ARG A 752 -19.25 12.54 -9.61
CA ARG A 752 -19.60 12.96 -8.25
C ARG A 752 -18.80 12.25 -7.15
N CYS A 753 -18.23 11.08 -7.42
CA CYS A 753 -17.37 10.39 -6.47
C CYS A 753 -15.99 11.06 -6.39
N SER A 754 -15.47 11.25 -5.18
CA SER A 754 -14.12 11.79 -4.93
C SER A 754 -13.00 10.87 -5.41
N THR A 755 -13.26 9.56 -5.46
CA THR A 755 -12.38 8.54 -6.06
C THR A 755 -13.18 7.67 -7.01
N ARG A 756 -12.66 7.42 -8.22
CA ARG A 756 -13.35 6.62 -9.26
C ARG A 756 -13.13 5.11 -9.10
N ARG A 757 -12.14 4.71 -8.30
CA ARG A 757 -11.89 3.31 -7.91
C ARG A 757 -13.12 2.60 -7.34
N LEU A 758 -13.88 3.27 -6.45
CA LEU A 758 -15.02 2.64 -5.79
C LEU A 758 -16.15 2.33 -6.81
N PRO A 759 -16.63 3.27 -7.64
CA PRO A 759 -17.52 2.96 -8.76
C PRO A 759 -16.97 1.89 -9.72
N TYR A 760 -15.65 1.87 -9.98
CA TYR A 760 -15.00 0.89 -10.85
C TYR A 760 -15.02 -0.53 -10.27
N LEU A 761 -14.87 -0.68 -8.95
CA LEU A 761 -15.04 -1.95 -8.23
C LEU A 761 -16.50 -2.37 -8.15
N ILE A 762 -17.41 -1.43 -7.87
CA ILE A 762 -18.86 -1.67 -7.81
C ILE A 762 -19.35 -2.26 -9.14
N GLY A 763 -18.83 -1.75 -10.28
CA GLY A 763 -19.16 -2.26 -11.60
C GLY A 763 -18.86 -3.75 -11.81
N LEU A 764 -17.95 -4.36 -11.05
CA LEU A 764 -17.60 -5.78 -11.20
C LEU A 764 -18.62 -6.73 -10.56
N PHE A 765 -19.33 -6.31 -9.50
CA PHE A 765 -20.28 -7.19 -8.81
C PHE A 765 -21.46 -7.62 -9.70
N PRO A 766 -22.13 -6.74 -10.46
CA PRO A 766 -23.16 -7.15 -11.41
C PRO A 766 -22.63 -8.11 -12.48
N LEU A 767 -21.35 -8.02 -12.88
CA LEU A 767 -20.75 -8.92 -13.86
C LEU A 767 -20.55 -10.32 -13.30
N ILE A 768 -20.03 -10.43 -12.07
CA ILE A 768 -19.85 -11.72 -11.38
C ILE A 768 -21.21 -12.38 -11.14
N ILE A 769 -22.16 -11.63 -10.56
CA ILE A 769 -23.51 -12.14 -10.27
C ILE A 769 -24.21 -12.52 -11.58
N GLY A 770 -24.16 -11.67 -12.60
CA GLY A 770 -24.74 -11.96 -13.91
C GLY A 770 -24.15 -13.23 -14.55
N THR A 771 -22.83 -13.41 -14.48
CA THR A 771 -22.16 -14.59 -15.06
C THR A 771 -22.50 -15.88 -14.30
N VAL A 772 -22.59 -15.83 -12.97
CA VAL A 772 -23.02 -16.97 -12.15
C VAL A 772 -24.50 -17.31 -12.39
N LEU A 773 -25.37 -16.29 -12.47
CA LEU A 773 -26.80 -16.48 -12.77
C LEU A 773 -27.02 -17.04 -14.17
N PHE A 774 -26.26 -16.56 -15.17
CA PHE A 774 -26.29 -17.12 -16.51
C PHE A 774 -25.84 -18.59 -16.50
N SER A 775 -24.83 -18.90 -15.69
CA SER A 775 -24.29 -20.25 -15.57
C SER A 775 -25.25 -21.24 -14.94
N LEU A 776 -25.93 -20.85 -13.86
CA LEU A 776 -26.84 -21.71 -13.09
C LEU A 776 -28.31 -21.58 -13.52
N GLY A 777 -28.62 -20.62 -14.40
CA GLY A 777 -29.97 -20.31 -14.83
C GLY A 777 -30.66 -21.48 -15.53
N ARG A 778 -31.81 -21.87 -14.99
CA ARG A 778 -32.73 -22.90 -15.56
C ARG A 778 -34.08 -22.33 -15.98
N SER A 779 -34.26 -21.02 -15.90
CA SER A 779 -35.50 -20.34 -16.30
C SER A 779 -35.20 -19.13 -17.17
N MET A 780 -36.14 -18.78 -18.05
CA MET A 780 -36.02 -17.60 -18.91
C MET A 780 -35.86 -16.31 -18.09
N ALA A 781 -36.55 -16.20 -16.95
CA ALA A 781 -36.45 -15.04 -16.06
C ALA A 781 -35.03 -14.86 -15.49
N VAL A 782 -34.35 -15.95 -15.11
CA VAL A 782 -32.98 -15.88 -14.61
C VAL A 782 -32.00 -15.50 -15.72
N LEU A 783 -32.21 -15.98 -16.95
CA LEU A 783 -31.39 -15.57 -18.10
C LEU A 783 -31.59 -14.09 -18.42
N ILE A 784 -32.82 -13.59 -18.40
CA ILE A 784 -33.11 -12.15 -18.56
C ILE A 784 -32.40 -11.32 -17.48
N LEU A 785 -32.51 -11.72 -16.21
CA LEU A 785 -31.87 -11.02 -15.09
C LEU A 785 -30.34 -11.04 -15.21
N SER A 786 -29.75 -12.17 -15.61
CA SER A 786 -28.31 -12.28 -15.78
C SER A 786 -27.76 -11.32 -16.83
N VAL A 787 -28.47 -11.18 -17.94
CA VAL A 787 -28.08 -10.32 -19.05
C VAL A 787 -28.31 -8.84 -18.73
N LEU A 788 -29.35 -8.52 -17.97
CA LEU A 788 -29.57 -7.17 -17.43
C LEU A 788 -28.38 -6.73 -16.57
N LEU A 789 -27.93 -7.57 -15.63
CA LEU A 789 -26.80 -7.29 -14.74
C LEU A 789 -25.48 -7.17 -15.48
N GLN A 790 -25.23 -8.01 -16.48
CA GLN A 790 -24.06 -7.89 -17.35
C GLN A 790 -24.08 -6.55 -18.11
N GLY A 791 -25.23 -6.11 -18.63
CA GLY A 791 -25.36 -4.80 -19.29
C GLY A 791 -25.12 -3.62 -18.34
N THR A 792 -25.58 -3.72 -17.09
CA THR A 792 -25.32 -2.71 -16.05
C THR A 792 -23.83 -2.60 -15.74
N SER A 793 -23.13 -3.73 -15.57
CA SER A 793 -21.68 -3.73 -15.38
C SER A 793 -20.97 -3.06 -16.55
N ALA A 794 -21.32 -3.47 -17.76
CA ALA A 794 -20.70 -3.02 -18.99
C ALA A 794 -20.79 -1.49 -19.15
N ALA A 795 -21.91 -0.89 -18.74
CA ALA A 795 -22.10 0.57 -18.67
C ALA A 795 -21.16 1.24 -17.64
N LEU A 796 -21.09 0.71 -16.41
CA LEU A 796 -20.24 1.24 -15.34
C LEU A 796 -18.76 1.15 -15.66
N VAL A 797 -18.30 -0.02 -16.12
CA VAL A 797 -16.88 -0.29 -16.39
C VAL A 797 -16.36 0.57 -17.54
N ARG A 798 -17.15 0.76 -18.61
CA ARG A 798 -16.77 1.65 -19.71
C ARG A 798 -16.75 3.11 -19.29
N ALA A 799 -17.78 3.62 -18.64
CA ALA A 799 -17.86 5.02 -18.24
C ALA A 799 -16.76 5.39 -17.23
N VAL A 800 -16.58 4.60 -16.18
CA VAL A 800 -15.62 4.86 -15.10
C VAL A 800 -14.19 4.51 -15.54
N GLY A 801 -14.00 3.36 -16.18
CA GLY A 801 -12.68 2.85 -16.54
C GLY A 801 -11.95 3.75 -17.53
N PHE A 802 -12.61 4.19 -18.60
CA PHE A 802 -11.98 5.12 -19.54
C PHE A 802 -11.72 6.50 -18.93
N ALA A 803 -12.59 6.97 -18.03
CA ALA A 803 -12.37 8.22 -17.31
C ALA A 803 -11.14 8.14 -16.39
N MET A 804 -10.97 7.03 -15.67
CA MET A 804 -9.76 6.74 -14.87
C MET A 804 -8.50 6.67 -15.74
N ALA A 805 -8.57 6.01 -16.91
CA ALA A 805 -7.44 5.92 -17.83
C ALA A 805 -7.04 7.30 -18.38
N GLN A 806 -8.01 8.13 -18.75
CA GLN A 806 -7.79 9.46 -19.30
C GLN A 806 -7.16 10.42 -18.27
N GLU A 807 -7.57 10.33 -17.01
CA GLU A 807 -7.02 11.16 -15.94
C GLU A 807 -5.59 10.80 -15.56
N SER A 808 -5.16 9.57 -15.82
CA SER A 808 -3.80 9.13 -15.52
C SER A 808 -2.70 9.81 -16.36
N ILE A 809 -3.03 10.64 -17.37
CA ILE A 809 -2.05 11.17 -18.35
C ILE A 809 -2.10 12.69 -18.55
N GLY A 810 -3.24 13.36 -18.35
CA GLY A 810 -3.35 14.82 -18.51
C GLY A 810 -2.88 15.36 -19.89
N GLY A 811 -3.73 15.36 -20.92
CA GLY A 811 -3.42 16.03 -22.20
C GLY A 811 -4.01 15.37 -23.45
N MET A 812 -3.66 15.87 -24.64
CA MET A 812 -4.08 15.32 -25.95
C MET A 812 -3.56 13.89 -26.21
N SER A 813 -2.40 13.52 -25.65
CA SER A 813 -1.84 12.15 -25.73
C SER A 813 -2.71 11.09 -25.03
N GLY A 814 -3.59 11.50 -24.12
CA GLY A 814 -4.54 10.61 -23.45
C GLY A 814 -5.59 10.01 -24.38
N ILE A 815 -5.99 10.74 -25.44
CA ILE A 815 -7.03 10.28 -26.38
C ILE A 815 -6.52 9.08 -27.19
N TRP A 816 -5.30 9.17 -27.74
CA TRP A 816 -4.66 8.07 -28.45
C TRP A 816 -4.54 6.82 -27.56
N LEU A 817 -4.10 6.97 -26.30
CA LEU A 817 -3.90 5.83 -25.42
C LEU A 817 -5.21 5.22 -24.88
N THR A 818 -6.24 6.03 -24.68
CA THR A 818 -7.61 5.57 -24.40
C THR A 818 -8.13 4.69 -25.53
N ASN A 819 -7.81 5.04 -26.78
CA ASN A 819 -8.17 4.22 -27.93
C ASN A 819 -7.39 2.90 -27.99
N GLN A 820 -6.11 2.88 -27.60
CA GLN A 820 -5.33 1.65 -27.49
C GLN A 820 -5.92 0.67 -26.47
N ILE A 821 -6.41 1.18 -25.34
CA ILE A 821 -7.15 0.39 -24.33
C ILE A 821 -8.43 -0.22 -24.93
N ASN A 822 -9.17 0.56 -25.72
CA ASN A 822 -10.37 0.07 -26.40
C ASN A 822 -10.05 -1.02 -27.45
N SER A 823 -9.00 -0.81 -28.26
CA SER A 823 -8.54 -1.81 -29.24
C SER A 823 -8.11 -3.12 -28.57
N PHE A 824 -7.48 -3.06 -27.40
CA PHE A 824 -7.16 -4.26 -26.61
C PHE A 824 -8.42 -4.99 -26.15
N GLY A 825 -9.44 -4.26 -25.68
CA GLY A 825 -10.74 -4.85 -25.33
C GLY A 825 -11.41 -5.57 -26.50
N MET A 826 -11.29 -5.06 -27.73
CA MET A 826 -11.88 -5.68 -28.93
C MET A 826 -11.24 -7.02 -29.30
N ILE A 827 -9.99 -7.28 -28.89
CA ILE A 827 -9.34 -8.60 -29.04
C ILE A 827 -10.17 -9.69 -28.34
N ALA A 828 -10.83 -9.36 -27.23
CA ALA A 828 -11.73 -10.26 -26.53
C ALA A 828 -12.87 -10.77 -27.44
N GLN A 829 -13.43 -9.91 -28.30
CA GLN A 829 -14.51 -10.29 -29.22
C GLN A 829 -14.03 -11.21 -30.34
N VAL A 830 -12.73 -11.20 -30.69
CA VAL A 830 -12.14 -12.16 -31.64
C VAL A 830 -11.98 -13.52 -30.97
N ILE A 831 -11.44 -13.53 -29.76
CA ILE A 831 -11.11 -14.76 -29.02
C ILE A 831 -12.38 -15.44 -28.50
N ALA A 832 -13.38 -14.67 -28.09
CA ALA A 832 -14.54 -15.15 -27.35
C ALA A 832 -15.41 -16.17 -28.12
N PRO A 833 -15.78 -15.97 -29.40
CA PRO A 833 -16.56 -16.97 -30.13
C PRO A 833 -15.80 -18.26 -30.40
N ILE A 834 -14.49 -18.17 -30.61
CA ILE A 834 -13.60 -19.32 -30.85
C ILE A 834 -13.48 -20.14 -29.57
N VAL A 835 -13.12 -19.49 -28.46
CA VAL A 835 -12.99 -20.14 -27.15
C VAL A 835 -14.34 -20.68 -26.71
N GLY A 836 -15.42 -19.90 -26.82
CA GLY A 836 -16.78 -20.33 -26.46
C GLY A 836 -17.24 -21.55 -27.27
N GLY A 837 -17.11 -21.52 -28.59
CA GLY A 837 -17.54 -22.62 -29.47
C GLY A 837 -16.67 -23.87 -29.36
N ALA A 838 -15.34 -23.72 -29.32
CA ALA A 838 -14.42 -24.85 -29.21
C ALA A 838 -14.51 -25.52 -27.83
N LEU A 839 -14.58 -24.72 -26.76
CA LEU A 839 -14.66 -25.22 -25.39
C LEU A 839 -16.02 -25.86 -25.10
N TYR A 840 -17.10 -25.32 -25.66
CA TYR A 840 -18.42 -25.95 -25.62
C TYR A 840 -18.41 -27.33 -26.30
N ASN A 841 -17.82 -27.42 -27.50
CA ASN A 841 -17.76 -28.70 -28.24
C ASN A 841 -16.87 -29.75 -27.54
N ALA A 842 -15.78 -29.32 -26.90
CA ALA A 842 -14.82 -30.22 -26.25
C ALA A 842 -15.23 -30.63 -24.82
N THR A 843 -15.84 -29.73 -24.05
CA THR A 843 -16.04 -29.91 -22.59
C THR A 843 -17.46 -29.60 -22.12
N GLY A 844 -18.36 -29.27 -23.04
CA GLY A 844 -19.71 -28.80 -22.73
C GLY A 844 -19.73 -27.43 -22.03
N MET A 845 -20.84 -27.11 -21.38
CA MET A 845 -21.05 -25.83 -20.69
C MET A 845 -20.04 -25.56 -19.56
N LEU A 846 -19.53 -26.60 -18.91
CA LEU A 846 -18.70 -26.45 -17.71
C LEU A 846 -17.37 -25.76 -18.00
N GLY A 847 -16.68 -26.13 -19.09
CA GLY A 847 -15.40 -25.51 -19.45
C GLY A 847 -15.56 -24.02 -19.76
N VAL A 848 -16.63 -23.64 -20.46
CA VAL A 848 -16.96 -22.24 -20.79
C VAL A 848 -17.08 -21.38 -19.53
N PHE A 849 -17.63 -21.93 -18.45
CA PHE A 849 -17.75 -21.22 -17.17
C PHE A 849 -16.46 -21.15 -16.37
N ILE A 850 -15.62 -22.18 -16.40
CA ILE A 850 -14.33 -22.17 -15.69
C ILE A 850 -13.43 -21.07 -16.25
N VAL A 851 -13.35 -20.94 -17.58
CA VAL A 851 -12.57 -19.87 -18.23
C VAL A 851 -13.14 -18.49 -17.89
N SER A 852 -14.46 -18.37 -17.88
CA SER A 852 -15.16 -17.13 -17.50
C SER A 852 -14.86 -16.71 -16.06
N LEU A 853 -14.86 -17.65 -15.10
CA LEU A 853 -14.57 -17.38 -13.69
C LEU A 853 -13.09 -17.07 -13.44
N GLY A 854 -12.19 -17.72 -14.19
CA GLY A 854 -10.76 -17.40 -14.18
C GLY A 854 -10.49 -15.97 -14.62
N ALA A 855 -11.09 -15.53 -15.73
CA ALA A 855 -10.98 -14.15 -16.21
C ALA A 855 -11.52 -13.13 -15.20
N LEU A 856 -12.66 -13.41 -14.56
CA LEU A 856 -13.24 -12.58 -13.50
C LEU A 856 -12.35 -12.48 -12.25
N THR A 857 -11.66 -13.57 -11.89
CA THR A 857 -10.76 -13.60 -10.74
C THR A 857 -9.55 -12.71 -10.99
N ILE A 858 -8.95 -12.81 -12.18
CA ILE A 858 -7.83 -11.95 -12.59
C ILE A 858 -8.25 -10.48 -12.59
N ASP A 859 -9.41 -10.16 -13.17
CA ASP A 859 -9.96 -8.80 -13.18
C ASP A 859 -10.19 -8.27 -11.75
N LEU A 860 -10.84 -9.05 -10.88
CA LEU A 860 -11.06 -8.69 -9.47
C LEU A 860 -9.75 -8.34 -8.75
N VAL A 861 -8.74 -9.20 -8.88
CA VAL A 861 -7.43 -9.01 -8.26
C VAL A 861 -6.84 -7.68 -8.74
N LEU A 862 -6.82 -7.43 -10.05
CA LEU A 862 -6.25 -6.20 -10.60
C LEU A 862 -6.99 -4.94 -10.11
N ARG A 863 -8.32 -4.94 -10.11
CA ARG A 863 -9.11 -3.79 -9.63
C ARG A 863 -8.92 -3.52 -8.14
N LEU A 864 -8.73 -4.56 -7.32
CA LEU A 864 -8.41 -4.42 -5.89
C LEU A 864 -7.04 -3.76 -5.68
N PHE A 865 -6.08 -3.96 -6.59
CA PHE A 865 -4.74 -3.39 -6.47
C PHE A 865 -4.60 -1.94 -6.93
N VAL A 866 -5.51 -1.45 -7.79
CA VAL A 866 -5.53 -0.06 -8.29
C VAL A 866 -5.64 0.95 -7.15
N MET A 867 -4.78 1.97 -7.13
CA MET A 867 -4.87 3.14 -6.25
C MET A 867 -4.78 4.42 -7.08
N GLU A 868 -5.71 5.35 -6.87
CA GLU A 868 -5.66 6.67 -7.49
C GLU A 868 -4.77 7.61 -6.67
N THR A 869 -3.85 8.31 -7.31
CA THR A 869 -3.12 9.44 -6.70
C THR A 869 -4.01 10.67 -6.71
N ASN A 870 -4.23 11.27 -5.54
CA ASN A 870 -4.89 12.57 -5.44
C ASN A 870 -4.12 13.61 -6.26
N LYS A 871 -4.84 14.30 -7.15
CA LYS A 871 -4.32 15.20 -8.20
C LYS A 871 -3.53 16.42 -7.72
N ASP A 872 -3.46 16.69 -6.41
CA ASP A 872 -2.74 17.85 -5.89
C ASP A 872 -1.21 17.63 -5.77
N THR A 873 -0.69 16.44 -6.09
CA THR A 873 0.75 16.10 -5.90
C THR A 873 1.57 15.97 -7.19
N SER A 874 0.99 16.10 -8.38
CA SER A 874 1.70 15.80 -9.64
C SER A 874 2.16 17.00 -10.47
N ASN A 875 1.90 18.24 -10.04
CA ASN A 875 2.35 19.44 -10.75
C ASN A 875 3.55 20.17 -10.10
N GLU A 876 4.08 19.67 -8.99
CA GLU A 876 5.23 20.30 -8.30
C GLU A 876 6.38 19.30 -8.11
N THR A 877 6.92 18.76 -9.20
CA THR A 877 8.30 18.23 -9.20
C THR A 877 8.87 18.27 -10.62
N ASN A 878 9.49 19.40 -10.98
CA ASN A 878 10.82 19.49 -11.62
C ASN A 878 11.04 20.90 -12.16
N GLU A 879 11.87 21.67 -11.45
CA GLU A 879 13.02 22.45 -11.95
C GLU A 879 13.36 23.55 -10.92
N THR A 880 14.50 23.41 -10.25
CA THR A 880 15.19 24.54 -9.60
C THR A 880 16.40 24.89 -10.47
N PRO A 881 16.58 26.16 -10.86
CA PRO A 881 17.75 26.57 -11.64
C PRO A 881 18.94 26.82 -10.69
N GLN A 882 20.07 26.17 -10.98
CA GLN A 882 21.37 26.54 -10.44
C GLN A 882 22.03 27.55 -11.37
N ASP A 883 22.45 28.66 -10.76
CA ASP A 883 23.13 29.78 -11.40
C ASP A 883 24.65 29.50 -11.41
N ASN A 884 25.29 29.56 -12.59
CA ASN A 884 26.69 29.98 -12.69
C ASN A 884 27.08 30.39 -14.12
N THR A 885 27.80 31.50 -14.16
CA THR A 885 28.02 32.41 -15.27
C THR A 885 29.18 32.04 -16.20
N SER A 886 28.97 32.38 -17.48
CA SER A 886 29.90 33.04 -18.43
C SER A 886 30.48 32.25 -19.63
N ARG A 887 30.16 32.82 -20.81
CA ARG A 887 30.84 32.85 -22.13
C ARG A 887 30.44 31.86 -23.24
N THR A 888 29.52 32.39 -24.06
CA THR A 888 29.54 32.51 -25.55
C THR A 888 29.62 31.25 -26.41
N CYS A 889 28.47 30.88 -26.98
CA CYS A 889 28.27 30.62 -28.41
C CYS A 889 26.75 30.65 -28.70
N GLU A 890 26.31 31.49 -29.64
CA GLU A 890 24.92 31.57 -30.13
C GLU A 890 24.49 30.26 -30.82
N PRO A 891 23.20 29.87 -30.69
CA PRO A 891 22.51 29.18 -31.76
C PRO A 891 21.11 29.79 -32.07
N GLU A 892 20.72 29.66 -33.34
CA GLU A 892 19.65 30.33 -34.07
C GLU A 892 18.21 30.22 -33.50
N SER A 893 17.45 31.29 -33.76
CA SER A 893 16.04 31.52 -33.41
C SER A 893 15.03 30.71 -34.24
N TRP A 894 13.98 30.19 -33.58
CA TRP A 894 12.66 29.99 -34.20
C TRP A 894 11.54 30.37 -33.22
N ASP A 895 10.85 31.47 -33.53
CA ASP A 895 9.69 32.03 -32.83
C ASP A 895 8.42 31.17 -32.99
N TYR A 896 7.61 31.08 -31.93
CA TYR A 896 6.17 30.83 -32.02
C TYR A 896 5.42 31.99 -31.37
N ILE A 897 4.78 32.80 -32.22
CA ILE A 897 3.98 33.99 -31.90
C ILE A 897 2.59 33.59 -31.39
N THR A 898 2.20 34.21 -30.29
CA THR A 898 0.84 34.36 -29.76
C THR A 898 0.00 35.29 -30.64
N GLU A 899 -1.23 34.93 -30.98
CA GLU A 899 -2.18 35.89 -31.56
C GLU A 899 -3.43 36.08 -30.69
N SER A 900 -3.45 37.23 -30.02
CA SER A 900 -4.59 37.91 -29.46
C SER A 900 -4.93 39.11 -30.35
N ARG A 901 -5.82 38.96 -31.34
CA ARG A 901 -6.64 40.07 -31.88
C ARG A 901 -7.73 39.57 -32.84
N ALA A 902 -8.99 39.82 -32.48
CA ALA A 902 -10.11 39.79 -33.42
C ALA A 902 -10.52 41.24 -33.75
N LEU A 903 -10.57 41.58 -35.04
CA LEU A 903 -11.18 42.80 -35.58
C LEU A 903 -12.40 42.39 -36.44
N LEU A 904 -13.53 42.14 -35.76
CA LEU A 904 -14.95 42.24 -36.22
C LEU A 904 -15.45 41.48 -37.48
N PRO A 905 -16.76 41.17 -37.60
CA PRO A 905 -17.30 39.86 -37.25
C PRO A 905 -17.86 39.10 -38.46
N LYS A 906 -17.71 37.76 -38.50
CA LYS A 906 -18.60 36.89 -39.28
C LYS A 906 -18.96 35.61 -38.51
N ALA A 907 -20.26 35.55 -38.24
CA ALA A 907 -21.12 34.56 -37.62
C ALA A 907 -20.70 33.07 -37.60
N ASN A 908 -21.00 32.48 -36.44
CA ASN A 908 -21.22 31.06 -36.14
C ASN A 908 -20.00 30.15 -36.06
N ASP A 909 -19.31 30.21 -34.91
CA ASP A 909 -19.00 29.02 -34.07
C ASP A 909 -18.11 29.41 -32.86
N THR A 910 -18.41 30.54 -32.20
CA THR A 910 -17.80 30.90 -30.92
C THR A 910 -18.62 30.33 -29.78
N ALA A 911 -18.02 29.45 -28.98
CA ALA A 911 -18.50 29.11 -27.65
C ALA A 911 -18.42 30.37 -26.78
N GLY A 912 -19.46 31.20 -26.85
CA GLY A 912 -19.71 32.31 -25.93
C GLY A 912 -20.25 31.80 -24.60
N GLU A 913 -20.21 32.67 -23.60
CA GLU A 913 -20.90 32.47 -22.32
C GLU A 913 -22.35 31.99 -22.54
N PRO A 914 -22.90 31.19 -21.63
CA PRO A 914 -24.24 30.62 -21.78
C PRO A 914 -25.27 31.75 -21.84
N ASP A 915 -25.72 32.07 -23.06
CA ASP A 915 -26.89 32.92 -23.28
C ASP A 915 -28.12 32.16 -22.75
N GLY A 916 -28.63 32.62 -21.60
CA GLY A 916 -29.87 32.14 -20.96
C GLY A 916 -29.71 31.21 -19.76
N ASP A 917 -30.78 31.16 -18.95
CA ASP A 917 -30.91 30.31 -17.76
C ASP A 917 -30.61 28.84 -18.10
N ILE A 918 -29.47 28.33 -17.62
CA ILE A 918 -29.07 26.93 -17.84
C ILE A 918 -30.00 26.06 -17.02
N GLY A 919 -30.93 25.36 -17.68
CA GLY A 919 -31.90 24.49 -17.03
C GLY A 919 -31.24 23.44 -16.10
N PRO A 920 -31.96 22.97 -15.06
CA PRO A 920 -31.41 22.13 -14.00
C PRO A 920 -30.81 20.80 -14.51
N LEU A 921 -31.30 20.31 -15.65
CA LEU A 921 -30.80 19.09 -16.27
C LEU A 921 -29.40 19.27 -16.88
N VAL A 922 -29.10 20.44 -17.47
CA VAL A 922 -27.77 20.72 -18.07
C VAL A 922 -26.75 21.04 -16.97
N GLN A 923 -27.18 21.60 -15.84
CA GLN A 923 -26.35 21.73 -14.65
C GLN A 923 -26.02 20.37 -14.02
N ALA A 924 -26.96 19.42 -14.05
CA ALA A 924 -26.73 18.06 -13.55
C ALA A 924 -25.88 17.21 -14.50
N ILE A 925 -25.98 17.43 -15.82
CA ILE A 925 -25.23 16.70 -16.86
C ILE A 925 -24.61 17.70 -17.86
N PRO A 926 -23.47 18.33 -17.52
CA PRO A 926 -22.80 19.33 -18.35
C PRO A 926 -22.48 18.91 -19.80
N VAL A 927 -22.33 17.61 -20.07
CA VAL A 927 -22.08 17.11 -21.44
C VAL A 927 -23.24 17.43 -22.39
N LEU A 928 -24.48 17.56 -21.89
CA LEU A 928 -25.64 17.93 -22.72
C LEU A 928 -25.50 19.29 -23.38
N TYR A 929 -24.70 20.20 -22.81
CA TYR A 929 -24.40 21.49 -23.43
C TYR A 929 -23.65 21.33 -24.76
N CYS A 930 -22.83 20.27 -24.90
CA CYS A 930 -22.10 19.99 -26.16
C CYS A 930 -23.03 19.62 -27.31
N CYS A 931 -24.26 19.15 -27.04
CA CYS A 931 -25.26 18.82 -28.06
C CYS A 931 -25.73 20.05 -28.86
N ARG A 932 -25.45 21.28 -28.40
CA ARG A 932 -25.68 22.50 -29.18
C ARG A 932 -24.77 22.60 -30.41
N HIS A 933 -23.63 21.91 -30.40
CA HIS A 933 -22.73 21.86 -31.54
C HIS A 933 -23.07 20.68 -32.45
N SER A 934 -23.36 20.98 -33.72
CA SER A 934 -23.63 19.99 -34.77
C SER A 934 -22.52 18.94 -34.88
N ARG A 935 -21.25 19.35 -34.67
CA ARG A 935 -20.07 18.48 -34.60
C ARG A 935 -20.20 17.33 -33.59
N PHE A 936 -20.68 17.64 -32.39
CA PHE A 936 -20.86 16.67 -31.31
C PHE A 936 -21.99 15.68 -31.62
N VAL A 937 -23.11 16.20 -32.14
CA VAL A 937 -24.27 15.39 -32.51
C VAL A 937 -23.91 14.42 -33.65
N ILE A 938 -23.27 14.92 -34.71
CA ILE A 938 -22.85 14.08 -35.84
C ILE A 938 -21.82 13.04 -35.40
N ALA A 939 -20.89 13.37 -34.49
CA ALA A 939 -19.99 12.39 -33.90
C ALA A 939 -20.73 11.26 -33.14
N MET A 940 -21.77 11.58 -32.36
CA MET A 940 -22.59 10.56 -31.69
C MET A 940 -23.38 9.70 -32.68
N VAL A 941 -23.96 10.32 -33.71
CA VAL A 941 -24.68 9.62 -34.78
C VAL A 941 -23.74 8.70 -35.56
N SER A 942 -22.53 9.14 -35.89
CA SER A 942 -21.51 8.30 -36.53
C SER A 942 -21.16 7.06 -35.72
N SER A 943 -21.01 7.21 -34.40
CA SER A 943 -20.78 6.06 -33.49
C SER A 943 -21.98 5.10 -33.48
N ALA A 944 -23.20 5.63 -33.37
CA ALA A 944 -24.42 4.82 -33.41
C ALA A 944 -24.59 4.09 -34.75
N THR A 945 -24.32 4.74 -35.89
CA THR A 945 -24.40 4.11 -37.21
C THR A 945 -23.35 3.00 -37.39
N ALA A 946 -22.11 3.23 -36.95
CA ALA A 946 -21.06 2.21 -36.98
C ALA A 946 -21.44 0.99 -36.12
N ALA A 947 -21.96 1.22 -34.92
CA ALA A 947 -22.44 0.15 -34.04
C ALA A 947 -23.65 -0.59 -34.63
N MET A 948 -24.53 0.11 -35.33
CA MET A 948 -25.67 -0.49 -36.04
C MET A 948 -25.23 -1.44 -37.15
N PHE A 949 -24.19 -1.08 -37.92
CA PHE A 949 -23.60 -1.98 -38.89
C PHE A 949 -23.00 -3.22 -38.22
N ILE A 950 -22.29 -3.07 -37.10
CA ILE A 950 -21.77 -4.21 -36.31
C ILE A 950 -22.91 -5.12 -35.86
N GLY A 951 -23.97 -4.56 -35.27
CA GLY A 951 -25.11 -5.34 -34.78
C GLY A 951 -25.86 -6.08 -35.89
N MET A 952 -26.05 -5.42 -37.04
CA MET A 952 -26.64 -6.04 -38.22
C MET A 952 -25.79 -7.20 -38.76
N LEU A 953 -24.48 -7.00 -38.88
CA LEU A 953 -23.55 -8.03 -39.35
C LEU A 953 -23.48 -9.21 -38.37
N HIS A 954 -23.44 -8.95 -37.05
CA HIS A 954 -23.49 -9.99 -36.03
C HIS A 954 -24.76 -10.85 -36.10
N ALA A 955 -25.92 -10.25 -36.41
CA ALA A 955 -27.18 -10.97 -36.52
C ALA A 955 -27.32 -11.76 -37.84
N THR A 956 -26.76 -11.25 -38.93
CA THR A 956 -26.98 -11.80 -40.27
C THR A 956 -25.90 -12.79 -40.71
N ILE A 957 -24.63 -12.58 -40.37
CA ILE A 957 -23.50 -13.45 -40.77
C ILE A 957 -23.72 -14.93 -40.36
N PRO A 958 -24.11 -15.27 -39.11
CA PRO A 958 -24.31 -16.68 -38.73
C PRO A 958 -25.41 -17.36 -39.54
N THR A 959 -26.52 -16.64 -39.74
CA THR A 959 -27.71 -17.14 -40.44
C THR A 959 -27.39 -17.41 -41.90
N GLU A 960 -26.69 -16.49 -42.56
CA GLU A 960 -26.33 -16.60 -43.97
C GLU A 960 -25.20 -17.63 -44.19
N ALA A 961 -24.20 -17.69 -43.30
CA ALA A 961 -23.15 -18.70 -43.35
C ALA A 961 -23.71 -20.12 -43.15
N SER A 962 -24.68 -20.31 -42.26
CA SER A 962 -25.35 -21.59 -42.08
C SER A 962 -26.25 -21.94 -43.27
N ARG A 963 -26.94 -20.95 -43.86
CA ARG A 963 -27.91 -21.16 -44.96
C ARG A 963 -27.25 -21.44 -46.31
N PHE A 964 -26.18 -20.71 -46.64
CA PHE A 964 -25.55 -20.75 -47.96
C PHE A 964 -24.22 -21.51 -48.01
N LEU A 965 -23.50 -21.61 -46.88
CA LEU A 965 -22.21 -22.29 -46.80
C LEU A 965 -22.28 -23.59 -45.99
N HIS A 966 -23.42 -23.92 -45.36
CA HIS A 966 -23.60 -25.09 -44.49
C HIS A 966 -22.54 -25.20 -43.37
N PHE A 967 -22.08 -24.06 -42.87
CA PHE A 967 -21.01 -24.02 -41.87
C PHE A 967 -21.48 -24.50 -40.49
N SER A 968 -20.62 -25.26 -39.84
CA SER A 968 -20.74 -25.62 -38.42
C SER A 968 -20.50 -24.39 -37.52
N PRO A 969 -20.95 -24.41 -36.24
CA PRO A 969 -20.73 -23.31 -35.30
C PRO A 969 -19.26 -22.89 -35.15
N LEU A 970 -18.33 -23.85 -35.22
CA LEU A 970 -16.89 -23.59 -35.18
C LEU A 970 -16.42 -22.84 -36.45
N GLN A 971 -16.91 -23.23 -37.63
CA GLN A 971 -16.58 -22.57 -38.90
C GLN A 971 -17.19 -21.16 -38.99
N VAL A 972 -18.38 -20.95 -38.43
CA VAL A 972 -18.97 -19.62 -38.25
C VAL A 972 -18.12 -18.77 -37.31
N GLY A 973 -17.60 -19.34 -36.21
CA GLY A 973 -16.66 -18.68 -35.30
C GLY A 973 -15.38 -18.19 -36.00
N PHE A 974 -14.79 -19.01 -36.87
CA PHE A 974 -13.64 -18.61 -37.70
C PHE A 974 -14.00 -17.52 -38.72
N LEU A 975 -15.21 -17.54 -39.26
CA LEU A 975 -15.67 -16.50 -40.17
C LEU A 975 -15.78 -15.13 -39.50
N PHE A 976 -16.19 -15.07 -38.23
CA PHE A 976 -16.17 -13.85 -37.43
C PHE A 976 -14.77 -13.27 -37.23
N MET A 977 -13.73 -14.11 -37.22
CA MET A 977 -12.34 -13.63 -37.12
C MET A 977 -11.98 -12.72 -38.31
N ALA A 978 -12.40 -13.07 -39.53
CA ALA A 978 -12.16 -12.23 -40.70
C ALA A 978 -12.81 -10.85 -40.55
N PHE A 979 -13.96 -10.76 -39.87
CA PHE A 979 -14.67 -9.52 -39.60
C PHE A 979 -14.08 -8.70 -38.44
N VAL A 980 -13.78 -9.33 -37.30
CA VAL A 980 -13.42 -8.64 -36.04
C VAL A 980 -11.91 -8.38 -35.92
N ALA A 981 -11.05 -9.19 -36.54
CA ALA A 981 -9.60 -9.01 -36.46
C ALA A 981 -9.13 -7.66 -37.04
N PRO A 982 -9.63 -7.18 -38.20
CA PRO A 982 -9.32 -5.84 -38.69
C PRO A 982 -9.71 -4.73 -37.72
N CYS A 983 -10.90 -4.82 -37.08
CA CYS A 983 -11.39 -3.89 -36.07
C CYS A 983 -10.43 -3.72 -34.89
N SER A 984 -9.65 -4.75 -34.57
CA SER A 984 -8.69 -4.73 -33.47
C SER A 984 -7.29 -4.28 -33.90
N LEU A 985 -6.83 -4.70 -35.09
CA LEU A 985 -5.46 -4.47 -35.57
C LEU A 985 -5.28 -3.13 -36.30
N CYS A 986 -6.30 -2.65 -37.02
CA CYS A 986 -6.21 -1.44 -37.82
C CYS A 986 -6.30 -0.16 -36.98
N GLY A 987 -6.75 -0.24 -35.72
CA GLY A 987 -6.94 0.92 -34.84
C GLY A 987 -5.68 1.77 -34.65
N TRP A 988 -4.50 1.14 -34.62
CA TRP A 988 -3.21 1.83 -34.44
C TRP A 988 -2.89 2.73 -35.64
N PHE A 989 -3.11 2.22 -36.86
CA PHE A 989 -2.89 2.96 -38.10
C PHE A 989 -3.93 4.07 -38.31
N VAL A 990 -5.19 3.81 -37.95
CA VAL A 990 -6.27 4.80 -38.03
C VAL A 990 -6.01 5.95 -37.05
N GLY A 991 -5.50 5.67 -35.85
CA GLY A 991 -5.10 6.71 -34.89
C GLY A 991 -4.05 7.65 -35.46
N TRP A 992 -2.98 7.08 -36.01
CA TRP A 992 -1.96 7.86 -36.73
C TRP A 992 -2.55 8.68 -37.89
N ALA A 993 -3.49 8.11 -38.66
CA ALA A 993 -4.13 8.80 -39.77
C ALA A 993 -5.02 9.98 -39.31
N VAL A 994 -5.75 9.82 -38.20
CA VAL A 994 -6.56 10.89 -37.59
C VAL A 994 -5.68 12.04 -37.12
N ASP A 995 -4.54 11.73 -36.48
CA ASP A 995 -3.60 12.75 -36.00
C ASP A 995 -2.98 13.54 -37.17
N LYS A 996 -2.64 12.85 -38.28
CA LYS A 996 -1.99 13.47 -39.44
C LYS A 996 -2.95 14.25 -40.34
N TYR A 997 -4.10 13.65 -40.68
CA TYR A 997 -5.02 14.18 -41.70
C TYR A 997 -6.30 14.79 -41.12
N GLY A 998 -6.54 14.64 -39.81
CA GLY A 998 -7.72 15.14 -39.12
C GLY A 998 -8.93 14.19 -39.20
N THR A 999 -9.86 14.36 -38.25
CA THR A 999 -11.08 13.53 -38.11
C THR A 999 -11.98 13.56 -39.35
N LYS A 1000 -12.09 14.72 -40.01
CA LYS A 1000 -12.93 14.94 -41.19
C LYS A 1000 -12.59 14.02 -42.36
N ILE A 1001 -11.31 14.02 -42.77
CA ILE A 1001 -10.85 13.28 -43.95
C ILE A 1001 -10.97 11.78 -43.67
N VAL A 1002 -10.53 11.34 -42.49
CA VAL A 1002 -10.57 9.92 -42.11
C VAL A 1002 -12.00 9.40 -42.00
N ALA A 1003 -12.92 10.14 -41.39
CA ALA A 1003 -14.33 9.73 -41.29
C ALA A 1003 -15.00 9.66 -42.68
N THR A 1004 -14.78 10.67 -43.53
CA THR A 1004 -15.39 10.74 -44.87
C THR A 1004 -14.89 9.60 -45.76
N VAL A 1005 -13.56 9.38 -45.79
CA VAL A 1005 -12.96 8.27 -46.53
C VAL A 1005 -13.40 6.92 -45.98
N GLY A 1006 -13.49 6.79 -44.65
CA GLY A 1006 -13.96 5.57 -43.99
C GLY A 1006 -15.38 5.18 -44.37
N PHE A 1007 -16.35 6.09 -44.27
CA PHE A 1007 -17.74 5.82 -44.63
C PHE A 1007 -17.94 5.62 -46.14
N THR A 1008 -17.15 6.32 -46.97
CA THR A 1008 -17.16 6.11 -48.43
C THR A 1008 -16.61 4.73 -48.78
N PHE A 1009 -15.50 4.34 -48.17
CA PHE A 1009 -14.93 3.01 -48.34
C PHE A 1009 -15.91 1.95 -47.87
N LEU A 1010 -16.51 2.08 -46.68
CA LEU A 1010 -17.42 1.11 -46.09
C LEU A 1010 -18.71 0.89 -46.91
N ALA A 1011 -19.17 1.90 -47.65
CA ALA A 1011 -20.34 1.77 -48.53
C ALA A 1011 -20.14 0.67 -49.60
N PHE A 1012 -18.92 0.51 -50.12
CA PHE A 1012 -18.64 -0.46 -51.17
C PHE A 1012 -18.69 -1.93 -50.66
N PRO A 1013 -17.94 -2.34 -49.62
CA PRO A 1013 -18.04 -3.68 -49.04
C PRO A 1013 -19.43 -4.03 -48.50
N LEU A 1014 -20.22 -3.05 -48.02
CA LEU A 1014 -21.61 -3.28 -47.59
C LEU A 1014 -22.54 -3.57 -48.77
N ALA A 1015 -22.39 -2.85 -49.89
CA ALA A 1015 -23.17 -3.09 -51.10
C ALA A 1015 -22.79 -4.43 -51.74
N VAL A 1016 -21.48 -4.72 -51.79
CA VAL A 1016 -20.93 -5.97 -52.29
C VAL A 1016 -21.45 -7.12 -51.45
N LEU A 1017 -21.44 -7.04 -50.11
CA LEU A 1017 -21.97 -8.09 -49.22
C LEU A 1017 -23.40 -8.52 -49.54
N GLY A 1018 -24.23 -7.61 -50.06
CA GLY A 1018 -25.60 -7.92 -50.49
C GLY A 1018 -25.70 -8.72 -51.79
N LEU A 1019 -24.70 -8.76 -52.66
CA LEU A 1019 -24.81 -9.42 -53.97
C LEU A 1019 -24.92 -10.96 -53.83
N PRO A 1020 -25.68 -11.64 -54.71
CA PRO A 1020 -25.88 -13.08 -54.65
C PRO A 1020 -24.66 -13.88 -55.19
N PHE A 1021 -23.51 -13.82 -54.52
CA PHE A 1021 -22.28 -14.53 -54.96
C PHE A 1021 -22.41 -16.05 -55.03
N HIS A 1022 -23.41 -16.62 -54.36
CA HIS A 1022 -23.68 -18.05 -54.34
C HIS A 1022 -24.14 -18.61 -55.69
N GLU A 1023 -24.64 -17.76 -56.59
CA GLU A 1023 -25.06 -18.12 -57.95
C GLU A 1023 -23.90 -18.09 -58.97
N PHE A 1024 -22.86 -17.27 -58.72
CA PHE A 1024 -21.80 -16.99 -59.71
C PHE A 1024 -20.46 -17.71 -59.47
N VAL A 1025 -20.21 -18.22 -58.26
CA VAL A 1025 -18.93 -18.83 -57.87
C VAL A 1025 -19.14 -20.26 -57.41
N ALA A 1026 -18.38 -21.25 -57.89
CA ALA A 1026 -18.56 -22.66 -57.50
C ALA A 1026 -17.60 -23.11 -56.37
N GLY A 1027 -18.07 -23.97 -55.46
CA GLY A 1027 -17.23 -24.72 -54.50
C GLY A 1027 -16.57 -23.90 -53.37
N HIS A 1028 -15.38 -24.33 -52.94
CA HIS A 1028 -14.62 -23.76 -51.81
C HIS A 1028 -14.23 -22.27 -51.98
N ALA A 1029 -14.27 -21.75 -53.22
CA ALA A 1029 -14.04 -20.33 -53.51
C ALA A 1029 -15.13 -19.41 -52.92
N LYS A 1030 -16.35 -19.92 -52.68
CA LYS A 1030 -17.47 -19.18 -52.04
C LYS A 1030 -17.09 -18.70 -50.63
N ALA A 1031 -16.48 -19.58 -49.84
CA ALA A 1031 -16.07 -19.30 -48.47
C ALA A 1031 -14.94 -18.26 -48.41
N GLY A 1032 -13.96 -18.37 -49.32
CA GLY A 1032 -12.84 -17.44 -49.42
C GLY A 1032 -13.28 -16.03 -49.80
N LEU A 1033 -14.13 -15.90 -50.82
CA LEU A 1033 -14.68 -14.61 -51.25
C LEU A 1033 -15.54 -13.96 -50.15
N PHE A 1034 -16.39 -14.73 -49.48
CA PHE A 1034 -17.20 -14.23 -48.37
C PHE A 1034 -16.34 -13.71 -47.21
N SER A 1035 -15.26 -14.43 -46.89
CA SER A 1035 -14.29 -14.02 -45.86
C SER A 1035 -13.55 -12.73 -46.23
N ILE A 1036 -13.17 -12.55 -47.50
CA ILE A 1036 -12.52 -11.32 -48.00
C ILE A 1036 -13.48 -10.13 -47.90
N ILE A 1037 -14.75 -10.30 -48.27
CA ILE A 1037 -15.75 -9.23 -48.17
C ILE A 1037 -15.96 -8.83 -46.70
N LEU A 1038 -16.01 -9.79 -45.79
CA LEU A 1038 -16.11 -9.53 -44.35
C LEU A 1038 -14.87 -8.83 -43.80
N LEU A 1039 -13.67 -9.19 -44.28
CA LEU A 1039 -12.42 -8.50 -43.96
C LEU A 1039 -12.47 -7.03 -44.37
N LEU A 1040 -12.93 -6.73 -45.58
CA LEU A 1040 -13.07 -5.35 -46.05
C LEU A 1040 -14.11 -4.56 -45.23
N ASN A 1041 -15.22 -5.18 -44.85
CA ASN A 1041 -16.21 -4.56 -43.94
C ASN A 1041 -15.60 -4.26 -42.56
N GLY A 1042 -14.80 -5.19 -42.02
CA GLY A 1042 -14.06 -4.98 -40.77
C GLY A 1042 -13.07 -3.82 -40.85
N ILE A 1043 -12.29 -3.73 -41.93
CA ILE A 1043 -11.36 -2.61 -42.17
C ILE A 1043 -12.13 -1.28 -42.22
N GLY A 1044 -13.25 -1.23 -42.95
CA GLY A 1044 -14.06 -0.02 -43.06
C GLY A 1044 -14.65 0.43 -41.72
N LEU A 1045 -15.15 -0.50 -40.91
CA LEU A 1045 -15.66 -0.20 -39.57
C LEU A 1045 -14.58 0.30 -38.62
N SER A 1046 -13.36 -0.25 -38.73
CA SER A 1046 -12.20 0.22 -37.95
C SER A 1046 -11.91 1.70 -38.19
N ILE A 1047 -12.05 2.16 -39.44
CA ILE A 1047 -11.73 3.53 -39.85
C ILE A 1047 -12.76 4.53 -39.32
N VAL A 1048 -14.03 4.15 -39.19
CA VAL A 1048 -15.13 5.07 -38.83
C VAL A 1048 -15.40 5.20 -37.33
N ILE A 1049 -15.07 4.18 -36.53
CA ILE A 1049 -15.33 4.20 -35.07
C ILE A 1049 -14.46 5.25 -34.38
N LEU A 1050 -13.17 5.30 -34.72
CA LEU A 1050 -12.18 6.13 -34.02
C LEU A 1050 -12.42 7.65 -34.15
N PRO A 1051 -12.66 8.21 -35.36
CA PRO A 1051 -12.84 9.65 -35.53
C PRO A 1051 -14.05 10.20 -34.75
N SER A 1052 -15.10 9.39 -34.58
CA SER A 1052 -16.31 9.79 -33.85
C SER A 1052 -16.01 10.16 -32.39
N PHE A 1053 -15.15 9.38 -31.73
CA PHE A 1053 -14.79 9.62 -30.35
C PHE A 1053 -13.81 10.80 -30.18
N VAL A 1054 -12.83 10.90 -31.09
CA VAL A 1054 -11.84 12.00 -31.10
C VAL A 1054 -12.54 13.35 -31.30
N GLU A 1055 -13.50 13.42 -32.21
CA GLU A 1055 -14.28 14.63 -32.47
C GLU A 1055 -15.12 15.04 -31.25
N ALA A 1056 -15.82 14.08 -30.63
CA ALA A 1056 -16.64 14.34 -29.45
C ALA A 1056 -15.82 14.86 -28.26
N SER A 1057 -14.62 14.31 -28.06
CA SER A 1057 -13.67 14.74 -27.03
C SER A 1057 -13.14 16.15 -27.29
N SER A 1058 -12.83 16.48 -28.56
CA SER A 1058 -12.38 17.81 -28.97
C SER A 1058 -13.43 18.89 -28.72
N VAL A 1059 -14.71 18.61 -29.01
CA VAL A 1059 -15.82 19.54 -28.74
C VAL A 1059 -16.01 19.73 -27.24
N LEU A 1060 -15.99 18.67 -26.43
CA LEU A 1060 -16.09 18.79 -24.97
C LEU A 1060 -14.97 19.65 -24.39
N GLN A 1061 -13.74 19.47 -24.86
CA GLN A 1061 -12.61 20.26 -24.41
C GLN A 1061 -12.77 21.75 -24.75
N SER A 1062 -13.38 22.06 -25.91
CA SER A 1062 -13.70 23.41 -26.33
C SER A 1062 -14.79 24.03 -25.44
N CYS A 1063 -15.87 23.30 -25.17
CA CYS A 1063 -16.94 23.73 -24.25
C CYS A 1063 -16.42 23.94 -22.81
N LYS A 1064 -15.53 23.07 -22.34
CA LYS A 1064 -14.90 23.18 -21.01
C LYS A 1064 -14.03 24.43 -20.89
N LYS A 1065 -13.25 24.75 -21.94
CA LYS A 1065 -12.43 25.96 -21.98
C LYS A 1065 -13.28 27.23 -21.98
N ALA A 1066 -14.42 27.20 -22.67
CA ALA A 1066 -15.35 28.33 -22.71
C ALA A 1066 -16.09 28.54 -21.38
N ASN A 1067 -16.47 27.46 -20.68
CA ASN A 1067 -17.32 27.53 -19.47
C ASN A 1067 -16.78 26.68 -18.30
N PRO A 1068 -15.62 27.03 -17.72
CA PRO A 1068 -14.97 26.21 -16.69
C PRO A 1068 -15.82 25.98 -15.43
N ALA A 1069 -16.69 26.94 -15.07
CA ALA A 1069 -17.59 26.84 -13.91
C ALA A 1069 -18.66 25.73 -14.04
N LEU A 1070 -19.11 25.42 -15.27
CA LEU A 1070 -20.14 24.40 -15.51
C LEU A 1070 -19.60 22.96 -15.37
N TYR A 1071 -18.31 22.75 -15.67
CA TYR A 1071 -17.72 21.41 -15.82
C TYR A 1071 -16.92 20.93 -14.59
N GLY A 1072 -16.71 21.78 -13.57
CA GLY A 1072 -16.12 21.41 -12.27
C GLY A 1072 -14.66 20.89 -12.30
N ALA A 1073 -14.12 20.58 -11.11
CA ALA A 1073 -12.72 20.15 -10.93
C ALA A 1073 -12.44 18.70 -11.39
N ASN A 1074 -13.41 17.79 -11.26
CA ASN A 1074 -13.26 16.36 -11.59
C ASN A 1074 -13.33 16.06 -13.11
N GLY A 1075 -13.61 17.07 -13.94
CA GLY A 1075 -13.79 16.93 -15.39
C GLY A 1075 -15.03 16.11 -15.76
N SER A 1076 -15.58 16.34 -16.96
CA SER A 1076 -16.80 15.65 -17.43
C SER A 1076 -16.54 14.55 -18.47
N TYR A 1077 -15.33 13.98 -18.44
CA TYR A 1077 -14.97 12.89 -19.35
C TYR A 1077 -15.76 11.62 -19.04
N ALA A 1078 -16.08 11.31 -17.78
CA ALA A 1078 -16.88 10.11 -17.47
C ALA A 1078 -18.30 10.21 -18.01
N GLN A 1079 -18.91 11.40 -17.93
CA GLN A 1079 -20.19 11.68 -18.61
C GLN A 1079 -20.08 11.57 -20.12
N LEU A 1080 -18.98 11.99 -20.75
CA LEU A 1080 -18.77 11.82 -22.19
C LEU A 1080 -18.70 10.34 -22.58
N PHE A 1081 -17.95 9.53 -21.83
CA PHE A 1081 -17.87 8.09 -22.06
C PHE A 1081 -19.21 7.40 -21.85
N GLY A 1082 -19.97 7.80 -20.82
CA GLY A 1082 -21.34 7.35 -20.61
C GLY A 1082 -22.27 7.72 -21.77
N PHE A 1083 -22.20 8.96 -22.25
CA PHE A 1083 -23.03 9.43 -23.36
C PHE A 1083 -22.68 8.71 -24.68
N HIS A 1084 -21.40 8.59 -25.00
CA HIS A 1084 -20.93 7.85 -26.18
C HIS A 1084 -21.34 6.37 -26.12
N SER A 1085 -21.22 5.73 -24.95
CA SER A 1085 -21.65 4.34 -24.76
C SER A 1085 -23.15 4.17 -25.00
N ALA A 1086 -23.98 5.10 -24.52
CA ALA A 1086 -25.42 5.04 -24.75
C ALA A 1086 -25.76 5.04 -26.26
N PHE A 1087 -25.14 5.93 -27.04
CA PHE A 1087 -25.38 6.00 -28.49
C PHE A 1087 -24.83 4.78 -29.24
N PHE A 1088 -23.64 4.29 -28.87
CA PHE A 1088 -23.06 3.09 -29.45
C PHE A 1088 -23.97 1.87 -29.23
N PHE A 1089 -24.43 1.63 -27.99
CA PHE A 1089 -25.29 0.47 -27.69
C PHE A 1089 -26.71 0.62 -28.23
N LEU A 1090 -27.21 1.85 -28.39
CA LEU A 1090 -28.47 2.12 -29.09
C LEU A 1090 -28.38 1.69 -30.56
N GLY A 1091 -27.28 2.04 -31.22
CA GLY A 1091 -26.98 1.58 -32.58
C GLY A 1091 -26.85 0.06 -32.67
N LEU A 1092 -26.08 -0.54 -31.76
CA LEU A 1092 -25.89 -1.99 -31.69
C LEU A 1092 -27.22 -2.75 -31.49
N ALA A 1093 -28.16 -2.20 -30.72
CA ALA A 1093 -29.51 -2.75 -30.56
C ALA A 1093 -30.38 -2.57 -31.80
N ALA A 1094 -30.30 -1.42 -32.48
CA ALA A 1094 -31.07 -1.13 -33.69
C ALA A 1094 -30.68 -2.03 -34.88
N GLY A 1095 -29.41 -2.41 -34.97
CA GLY A 1095 -28.88 -3.22 -36.08
C GLY A 1095 -29.63 -4.53 -36.33
N PRO A 1096 -29.74 -5.44 -35.34
CA PRO A 1096 -30.51 -6.68 -35.48
C PRO A 1096 -32.01 -6.44 -35.72
N ILE A 1097 -32.60 -5.43 -35.07
CA ILE A 1097 -34.04 -5.12 -35.15
C ILE A 1097 -34.42 -4.69 -36.56
N LEU A 1098 -33.57 -3.91 -37.23
CA LEU A 1098 -33.80 -3.47 -38.61
C LEU A 1098 -33.31 -4.51 -39.62
N GLY A 1099 -32.12 -5.10 -39.40
CA GLY A 1099 -31.46 -5.96 -40.36
C GLY A 1099 -32.07 -7.35 -40.52
N ALA A 1100 -32.50 -8.01 -39.44
CA ALA A 1100 -33.02 -9.38 -39.52
C ALA A 1100 -34.41 -9.46 -40.19
N PRO A 1101 -35.40 -8.60 -39.87
CA PRO A 1101 -36.66 -8.57 -40.59
C PRO A 1101 -36.50 -8.12 -42.05
N LEU A 1102 -35.66 -7.10 -42.32
CA LEU A 1102 -35.42 -6.61 -43.67
C LEU A 1102 -34.81 -7.70 -44.56
N THR A 1103 -33.85 -8.48 -44.04
CA THR A 1103 -33.28 -9.63 -44.75
C THR A 1103 -34.31 -10.71 -45.02
N LYS A 1104 -35.24 -10.95 -44.07
CA LYS A 1104 -36.29 -11.95 -44.22
C LYS A 1104 -37.34 -11.57 -45.29
N TYR A 1105 -37.73 -10.29 -45.37
CA TYR A 1105 -38.81 -9.82 -46.25
C TYR A 1105 -38.33 -9.28 -47.60
N ALA A 1106 -37.19 -8.59 -47.64
CA ALA A 1106 -36.67 -7.93 -48.84
C ALA A 1106 -35.40 -8.61 -49.41
N GLY A 1107 -34.86 -9.60 -48.73
CA GLY A 1107 -33.65 -10.32 -49.13
C GLY A 1107 -32.35 -9.63 -48.70
N TYR A 1108 -31.28 -10.41 -48.60
CA TYR A 1108 -29.97 -9.94 -48.10
C TYR A 1108 -29.35 -8.85 -49.00
N THR A 1109 -29.63 -8.88 -50.30
CA THR A 1109 -29.19 -7.85 -51.26
C THR A 1109 -29.75 -6.48 -50.97
N VAL A 1110 -31.05 -6.38 -50.72
CA VAL A 1110 -31.70 -5.10 -50.42
C VAL A 1110 -31.22 -4.58 -49.07
N THR A 1111 -31.00 -5.46 -48.10
CA THR A 1111 -30.40 -5.11 -46.81
C THR A 1111 -29.01 -4.49 -47.00
N GLY A 1112 -28.10 -5.15 -47.72
CA GLY A 1112 -26.73 -4.67 -47.96
C GLY A 1112 -26.69 -3.31 -48.68
N ILE A 1113 -27.50 -3.13 -49.72
CA ILE A 1113 -27.63 -1.86 -50.45
C ILE A 1113 -28.20 -0.75 -49.55
N GLY A 1114 -29.20 -1.06 -48.71
CA GLY A 1114 -29.77 -0.10 -47.77
C GLY A 1114 -28.76 0.44 -46.77
N PHE A 1115 -27.91 -0.42 -46.20
CA PHE A 1115 -26.84 0.01 -45.30
C PHE A 1115 -25.68 0.70 -46.02
N ALA A 1116 -25.37 0.30 -47.26
CA ALA A 1116 -24.42 1.02 -48.11
C ALA A 1116 -24.87 2.46 -48.40
N PHE A 1117 -26.16 2.65 -48.70
CA PHE A 1117 -26.76 3.97 -48.85
C PHE A 1117 -26.63 4.80 -47.57
N LEU A 1118 -26.95 4.20 -46.41
CA LEU A 1118 -26.79 4.88 -45.13
C LEU A 1118 -25.32 5.27 -44.84
N SER A 1119 -24.36 4.41 -45.20
CA SER A 1119 -22.93 4.73 -45.11
C SER A 1119 -22.56 5.92 -46.02
N GLY A 1120 -23.11 5.98 -47.24
CA GLY A 1120 -22.95 7.12 -48.14
C GLY A 1120 -23.52 8.42 -47.57
N VAL A 1121 -24.71 8.37 -46.95
CA VAL A 1121 -25.30 9.52 -46.23
C VAL A 1121 -24.38 9.98 -45.09
N MET A 1122 -23.83 9.05 -44.31
CA MET A 1122 -22.89 9.38 -43.24
C MET A 1122 -21.56 9.93 -43.75
N ALA A 1123 -21.09 9.54 -44.94
CA ALA A 1123 -19.93 10.15 -45.57
C ALA A 1123 -20.17 11.63 -45.90
N VAL A 1124 -21.35 11.96 -46.43
CA VAL A 1124 -21.75 13.35 -46.72
C VAL A 1124 -21.89 14.15 -45.43
N LEU A 1125 -22.56 13.62 -44.40
CA LEU A 1125 -22.70 14.30 -43.11
C LEU A 1125 -21.35 14.50 -42.40
N SER A 1126 -20.46 13.52 -42.47
CA SER A 1126 -19.09 13.65 -41.94
C SER A 1126 -18.30 14.73 -42.68
N PHE A 1127 -18.44 14.82 -44.00
CA PHE A 1127 -17.80 15.86 -44.78
C PHE A 1127 -18.36 17.28 -44.49
N LEU A 1128 -19.65 17.40 -44.23
CA LEU A 1128 -20.28 18.70 -43.97
C LEU A 1128 -20.02 19.20 -42.54
N PHE A 1129 -20.04 18.31 -41.54
CA PHE A 1129 -20.12 18.71 -40.14
C PHE A 1129 -18.97 18.26 -39.23
N ILE A 1130 -18.07 17.35 -39.64
CA ILE A 1130 -16.93 16.92 -38.79
C ILE A 1130 -15.67 17.73 -39.14
N GLY A 1131 -14.92 18.17 -38.11
CA GLY A 1131 -13.59 18.80 -38.22
C GLY A 1131 -13.55 20.31 -38.50
N VAL A 1132 -12.42 20.95 -38.17
CA VAL A 1132 -12.14 22.37 -38.44
C VAL A 1132 -11.35 22.52 -39.75
N LYS A 1133 -11.67 23.53 -40.56
CA LYS A 1133 -10.91 23.88 -41.77
C LYS A 1133 -9.51 24.33 -41.35
N LYS A 1134 -8.50 23.46 -41.47
CA LYS A 1134 -7.09 23.85 -41.34
C LYS A 1134 -6.78 24.84 -42.48
N GLU A 1135 -6.36 26.05 -42.17
CA GLU A 1135 -5.70 26.90 -43.16
C GLU A 1135 -4.48 26.16 -43.68
N THR A 1136 -4.44 25.97 -45.00
CA THR A 1136 -3.34 25.37 -45.72
C THR A 1136 -2.10 26.24 -45.53
N ARG A 1137 -1.07 25.64 -44.93
CA ARG A 1137 0.27 26.21 -44.76
C ARG A 1137 0.96 26.21 -46.14
N ASP A 1138 0.52 27.09 -47.03
CA ASP A 1138 1.25 27.47 -48.24
C ASP A 1138 2.03 28.74 -47.94
N GLY A 1139 3.36 28.63 -47.91
CA GLY A 1139 4.19 29.79 -47.61
C GLY A 1139 5.67 29.49 -47.41
N ARG A 1140 6.33 29.08 -48.51
CA ARG A 1140 7.75 29.28 -48.86
C ARG A 1140 8.81 28.29 -48.34
N MET A 1141 9.54 27.79 -49.35
CA MET A 1141 10.96 27.39 -49.48
C MET A 1141 11.66 26.70 -48.32
#